data_AF-A0A9D9GV49-F1
#
_entry.id   AF-A0A9D9GV49-F1
#
_cell.length_a   1.000
_cell.length_b   1.000
_cell.length_c   1.000
_cell.angle_alpha   90.00
_cell.angle_beta   90.00
_cell.angle_gamma   90.00
#
_symmetry.space_group_name_H-M   'P 1'
#
loop_
_entity.id
_entity.type
_entity.pdbx_description
1 polymer ?
#
loop_
_entity_poly.entity_id
_entity_poly.type
_entity_poly.pdbx_seq_one_letter_code
_entity_poly.pdbx_strand_id
1 'polypeptide(L)'
;MKKTKLTLGLVGALVATGALSACNEVTYDEGVVLTYTDANGNKTRYTVEDLFGDYLNSSSSASTAYSKVKEVLIRQYFEEDAQAGQLAQLRTEAQNAVDGIKSQALSNAESNGTTYQEEFEALLESNGVDNVDELLEKELYDLEEEAYNTNYYTQANLAQMRDGTLWTDLQTAEAEEEFGPVSDGYLKTEMPYHVSHILVQFDSASSNEHAQATISAAESKKLGDVVKELAGADNSDSQGTQIANNRFTFGSIAYNLSDDTESSSHYGDLGIMDLSTEFVPEFKLGLYAFDALYSNQSDNAYATQEMKDRLLPSEGTELDDGTDVRQAFIDRAIGTIPYGAAVALGDPDVSWINNENGEPDYGTTVNDNSETYYPRNILFNKYFNNHQIAVITPNKIDYNDFLSGDRQQMAEDASASCYYSGTYFAKEVNDDGLPNTEGSYSAEYAALPGFKIDTKGIIDVGGSNVLTNEKGQIVLAVRAGTDSYQGVHFICVDRSALSEFGMSVDENTLSYTTAEEYAAVSANSDVTSLSEYYTMQTPDRVPSNPDSVTEENSYRYYPYYEEGDGAVVAKHTFVNKLTSTDSTYAENADKVTEAVRNYDSNVDNYIFQELLSGQGTSSITFNDEDFGNLIKNYIKATRTKSVEDTQKAFDDDWIEYAEYLAQQDAARQMNSNGNQRLISETCAIGYTSDAAADGTGEWGRNGACYDGK
;
A
#
# COMPACT_ATOMS: atom_id res chain seq x y z
N MET A 1 -16.71 -19.67 31.15
CA MET A 1 -16.26 -21.08 31.07
C MET A 1 -17.30 -22.14 31.51
N LYS A 2 -18.58 -21.81 31.70
CA LYS A 2 -19.64 -22.83 31.95
C LYS A 2 -19.82 -23.85 30.79
N LYS A 3 -19.41 -23.51 29.56
CA LYS A 3 -19.36 -24.42 28.40
C LYS A 3 -18.03 -25.19 28.27
N THR A 4 -16.98 -24.75 28.97
CA THR A 4 -15.60 -25.22 28.86
C THR A 4 -15.35 -26.52 29.62
N LYS A 5 -16.13 -26.79 30.68
CA LYS A 5 -16.07 -28.05 31.45
C LYS A 5 -16.38 -29.29 30.62
N LEU A 6 -17.14 -29.12 29.54
CA LEU A 6 -17.51 -30.20 28.63
C LEU A 6 -16.44 -30.43 27.53
N THR A 7 -15.66 -29.40 27.21
CA THR A 7 -14.53 -29.42 26.27
C THR A 7 -13.22 -29.88 26.93
N LEU A 8 -13.01 -29.59 28.21
CA LEU A 8 -11.87 -30.06 29.02
C LEU A 8 -11.85 -31.59 29.17
N GLY A 9 -13.02 -32.25 29.16
CA GLY A 9 -13.10 -33.71 29.11
C GLY A 9 -12.60 -34.32 27.79
N LEU A 10 -12.62 -33.55 26.71
CA LEU A 10 -12.10 -33.91 25.38
C LEU A 10 -10.58 -33.70 25.30
N VAL A 11 -10.08 -32.60 25.87
CA VAL A 11 -8.64 -32.32 26.01
C VAL A 11 -7.94 -33.33 26.94
N GLY A 12 -8.61 -33.76 28.02
CA GLY A 12 -8.09 -34.79 28.92
C GLY A 12 -7.89 -36.18 28.27
N ALA A 13 -8.57 -36.45 27.14
CA ALA A 13 -8.32 -37.65 26.32
C ALA A 13 -7.17 -37.46 25.31
N LEU A 14 -6.82 -36.22 25.01
CA LEU A 14 -5.78 -35.82 24.06
C LEU A 14 -4.36 -35.89 24.66
N VAL A 15 -4.22 -35.72 25.99
CA VAL A 15 -2.92 -35.63 26.71
C VAL A 15 -2.68 -36.82 27.65
N ALA A 16 -3.18 -38.01 27.33
CA ALA A 16 -3.03 -39.17 28.21
C ALA A 16 -1.61 -39.80 28.22
N THR A 17 -0.56 -39.00 28.43
CA THR A 17 0.67 -39.38 29.15
C THR A 17 1.38 -38.13 29.68
N GLY A 18 0.84 -37.54 30.74
CA GLY A 18 1.45 -36.41 31.46
C GLY A 18 0.66 -36.04 32.72
N ALA A 19 0.87 -36.80 33.80
CA ALA A 19 0.51 -36.48 35.18
C ALA A 19 -0.87 -35.80 35.48
N LEU A 20 -1.97 -36.57 35.47
CA LEU A 20 -3.17 -36.25 36.26
C LEU A 20 -3.38 -37.31 37.34
N SER A 21 -2.84 -37.07 38.53
CA SER A 21 -3.15 -37.85 39.73
C SER A 21 -4.07 -37.05 40.66
N ALA A 22 -5.38 -37.31 40.62
CA ALA A 22 -6.28 -37.25 41.79
C ALA A 22 -7.70 -37.80 41.51
N CYS A 23 -8.00 -38.94 42.11
CA CYS A 23 -9.28 -39.34 42.75
C CYS A 23 -10.59 -39.49 41.94
N ASN A 24 -10.77 -40.64 41.28
CA ASN A 24 -11.74 -41.72 41.60
C ASN A 24 -11.86 -42.69 40.40
N GLU A 25 -12.06 -43.98 40.66
CA GLU A 25 -12.02 -45.05 39.65
C GLU A 25 -13.10 -44.87 38.56
N VAL A 26 -12.69 -44.36 37.40
CA VAL A 26 -13.40 -44.46 36.13
C VAL A 26 -12.96 -45.75 35.46
N THR A 27 -13.89 -46.68 35.21
CA THR A 27 -13.60 -47.87 34.41
C THR A 27 -13.67 -47.46 32.94
N TYR A 28 -12.51 -47.43 32.28
CA TYR A 28 -12.34 -47.11 30.87
C TYR A 28 -12.87 -48.26 29.99
N ASP A 29 -13.85 -47.94 29.14
CA ASP A 29 -14.22 -48.71 27.94
C ASP A 29 -13.88 -47.80 26.75
N GLU A 30 -12.99 -48.26 25.87
CA GLU A 30 -12.50 -47.51 24.70
C GLU A 30 -13.69 -47.03 23.82
N GLY A 31 -13.76 -45.72 23.57
CA GLY A 31 -14.78 -45.09 22.71
C GLY A 31 -16.11 -44.67 23.38
N VAL A 32 -16.28 -44.82 24.70
CA VAL A 32 -17.54 -44.48 25.40
C VAL A 32 -17.33 -43.35 26.42
N VAL A 33 -18.04 -42.23 26.23
CA VAL A 33 -17.96 -41.02 27.06
C VAL A 33 -18.85 -41.10 28.29
N LEU A 34 -20.04 -41.70 28.17
CA LEU A 34 -20.98 -41.85 29.28
C LEU A 34 -21.67 -43.21 29.20
N THR A 35 -21.68 -43.95 30.32
CA THR A 35 -22.55 -45.14 30.46
C THR A 35 -23.65 -44.85 31.48
N TYR A 36 -24.88 -44.79 31.01
CA TYR A 36 -26.08 -44.68 31.85
C TYR A 36 -26.63 -46.07 32.16
N THR A 37 -26.88 -46.37 33.43
CA THR A 37 -27.58 -47.60 33.83
C THR A 37 -28.95 -47.25 34.38
N ASP A 38 -30.01 -47.76 33.76
CA ASP A 38 -31.38 -47.50 34.18
C ASP A 38 -31.77 -48.27 35.47
N ALA A 39 -32.92 -47.94 36.04
CA ALA A 39 -33.43 -48.58 37.26
C ALA A 39 -33.74 -50.09 37.11
N ASN A 40 -33.72 -50.63 35.88
CA ASN A 40 -33.91 -52.05 35.56
C ASN A 40 -32.57 -52.78 35.31
N GLY A 41 -31.44 -52.08 35.41
CA GLY A 41 -30.10 -52.64 35.21
C GLY A 41 -29.64 -52.68 33.75
N ASN A 42 -30.34 -52.01 32.82
CA ASN A 42 -29.90 -51.92 31.42
C ASN A 42 -28.86 -50.81 31.26
N LYS A 43 -27.73 -51.13 30.61
CA LYS A 43 -26.66 -50.19 30.32
C LYS A 43 -26.85 -49.58 28.93
N THR A 44 -26.89 -48.25 28.86
CA THR A 44 -26.84 -47.46 27.62
C THR A 44 -25.49 -46.75 27.57
N ARG A 45 -24.75 -46.91 26.48
CA ARG A 45 -23.43 -46.31 26.26
C ARG A 45 -23.57 -45.18 25.25
N TYR A 46 -22.95 -44.05 25.53
CA TYR A 46 -22.92 -42.87 24.67
C TYR A 46 -21.47 -42.58 24.28
N THR A 47 -21.21 -42.51 22.98
CA THR A 47 -19.92 -42.10 22.40
C THR A 47 -19.81 -40.57 22.31
N VAL A 48 -18.64 -40.05 21.92
CA VAL A 48 -18.44 -38.60 21.67
C VAL A 48 -19.39 -38.13 20.56
N GLU A 49 -19.53 -38.95 19.52
CA GLU A 49 -20.37 -38.65 18.36
C GLU A 49 -21.87 -38.69 18.69
N ASP A 50 -22.32 -39.63 19.52
CA ASP A 50 -23.73 -39.73 19.96
C ASP A 50 -24.21 -38.52 20.78
N LEU A 51 -23.28 -37.81 21.44
CA LEU A 51 -23.62 -36.68 22.32
C LEU A 51 -23.38 -35.33 21.66
N PHE A 52 -22.44 -35.24 20.71
CA PHE A 52 -21.93 -33.96 20.21
C PHE A 52 -21.71 -33.89 18.69
N GLY A 53 -22.09 -34.92 17.90
CA GLY A 53 -21.88 -34.94 16.44
C GLY A 53 -22.41 -33.71 15.71
N ASP A 54 -23.60 -33.21 16.07
CA ASP A 54 -24.17 -31.98 15.48
C ASP A 54 -23.48 -30.70 15.98
N TYR A 55 -22.85 -30.73 17.15
CA TYR A 55 -22.14 -29.59 17.73
C TYR A 55 -20.74 -29.46 17.13
N LEU A 56 -20.02 -30.56 16.93
CA LEU A 56 -18.69 -30.62 16.30
C LEU A 56 -18.70 -30.16 14.83
N ASN A 57 -19.84 -30.29 14.14
CA ASN A 57 -20.02 -29.91 12.74
C ASN A 57 -20.39 -28.44 12.49
N SER A 58 -20.28 -27.56 13.50
CA SER A 58 -20.52 -26.11 13.35
C SER A 58 -19.22 -25.30 13.47
N SER A 59 -19.06 -24.25 12.67
CA SER A 59 -17.85 -23.40 12.63
C SER A 59 -17.46 -22.82 14.00
N SER A 60 -18.44 -22.51 14.85
CA SER A 60 -18.23 -22.01 16.23
C SER A 60 -17.58 -23.04 17.16
N SER A 61 -17.76 -24.33 16.88
CA SER A 61 -17.22 -25.41 17.73
C SER A 61 -15.79 -25.75 17.36
N ALA A 62 -15.45 -25.67 16.07
CA ALA A 62 -14.09 -25.88 15.59
C ALA A 62 -13.12 -24.78 16.07
N SER A 63 -13.53 -23.50 16.04
CA SER A 63 -12.73 -22.41 16.59
C SER A 63 -12.56 -22.51 18.11
N THR A 64 -13.61 -22.91 18.84
CA THR A 64 -13.51 -23.16 20.30
C THR A 64 -12.55 -24.31 20.61
N ALA A 65 -12.61 -25.39 19.81
CA ALA A 65 -11.71 -26.52 19.95
C ALA A 65 -10.27 -26.13 19.64
N TYR A 66 -10.04 -25.34 18.58
CA TYR A 66 -8.73 -24.77 18.23
C TYR A 66 -8.13 -23.97 19.40
N SER A 67 -8.87 -23.00 19.95
CA SER A 67 -8.37 -22.19 21.07
C SER A 67 -8.03 -23.04 22.30
N LYS A 68 -8.79 -24.10 22.57
CA LYS A 68 -8.53 -25.01 23.69
C LYS A 68 -7.32 -25.90 23.47
N VAL A 69 -7.08 -26.35 22.24
CA VAL A 69 -5.85 -27.08 21.92
C VAL A 69 -4.64 -26.14 21.97
N LYS A 70 -4.74 -24.92 21.44
CA LYS A 70 -3.68 -23.88 21.54
C LYS A 70 -3.27 -23.66 23.00
N GLU A 71 -4.25 -23.53 23.90
CA GLU A 71 -4.00 -23.40 25.34
C GLU A 71 -3.14 -24.57 25.89
N VAL A 72 -3.46 -25.79 25.50
CA VAL A 72 -2.72 -26.99 25.93
C VAL A 72 -1.31 -27.00 25.36
N LEU A 73 -1.14 -26.63 24.09
CA LEU A 73 0.18 -26.57 23.44
C LEU A 73 1.10 -25.56 24.15
N ILE A 74 0.58 -24.37 24.47
CA ILE A 74 1.33 -23.32 25.19
C ILE A 74 1.67 -23.76 26.62
N ARG A 75 0.71 -24.31 27.36
CA ARG A 75 0.96 -24.86 28.70
C ARG A 75 2.05 -25.93 28.66
N GLN A 76 1.99 -26.84 27.68
CA GLN A 76 3.01 -27.88 27.51
C GLN A 76 4.40 -27.29 27.25
N TYR A 77 4.51 -26.21 26.47
CA TYR A 77 5.77 -25.50 26.25
C TYR A 77 6.38 -24.98 27.56
N PHE A 78 5.58 -24.39 28.45
CA PHE A 78 6.08 -23.90 29.74
C PHE A 78 6.37 -25.00 30.77
N GLU A 79 5.75 -26.16 30.62
CA GLU A 79 6.02 -27.34 31.46
C GLU A 79 7.39 -27.99 31.17
N GLU A 80 8.06 -27.62 30.08
CA GLU A 80 9.38 -28.12 29.76
C GLU A 80 10.45 -27.64 30.76
N ASP A 81 11.45 -28.49 31.02
CA ASP A 81 12.53 -28.20 31.97
C ASP A 81 13.28 -26.88 31.64
N ALA A 82 13.35 -26.52 30.35
CA ALA A 82 13.98 -25.28 29.89
C ALA A 82 13.22 -24.02 30.35
N GLN A 83 11.91 -24.11 30.52
CA GLN A 83 11.03 -22.98 30.86
C GLN A 83 10.61 -22.95 32.33
N ALA A 84 11.00 -23.96 33.13
CA ALA A 84 10.61 -24.09 34.53
C ALA A 84 10.87 -22.82 35.39
N GLY A 85 11.93 -22.08 35.08
CA GLY A 85 12.25 -20.81 35.75
C GLY A 85 11.24 -19.70 35.44
N GLN A 86 10.85 -19.56 34.17
CA GLN A 86 9.84 -18.58 33.73
C GLN A 86 8.45 -18.98 34.25
N LEU A 87 8.07 -20.25 34.14
CA LEU A 87 6.80 -20.76 34.67
C LEU A 87 6.61 -20.47 36.17
N ALA A 88 7.67 -20.60 36.97
CA ALA A 88 7.60 -20.26 38.40
C ALA A 88 7.33 -18.76 38.66
N GLN A 89 7.85 -17.88 37.80
CA GLN A 89 7.59 -16.43 37.86
C GLN A 89 6.14 -16.13 37.47
N LEU A 90 5.67 -16.68 36.34
CA LEU A 90 4.30 -16.51 35.85
C LEU A 90 3.27 -16.98 36.89
N ARG A 91 3.50 -18.12 37.56
CA ARG A 91 2.65 -18.58 38.68
C ARG A 91 2.57 -17.60 39.83
N THR A 92 3.66 -16.90 40.12
CA THR A 92 3.69 -15.87 41.18
C THR A 92 2.90 -14.63 40.75
N GLU A 93 3.05 -14.21 39.48
CA GLU A 93 2.32 -13.09 38.90
C GLU A 93 0.81 -13.36 38.83
N ALA A 94 0.41 -14.57 38.40
CA ALA A 94 -0.98 -15.02 38.39
C ALA A 94 -1.59 -14.98 39.80
N GLN A 95 -0.85 -15.43 40.82
CA GLN A 95 -1.31 -15.36 42.21
C GLN A 95 -1.50 -13.91 42.68
N ASN A 96 -0.59 -13.01 42.30
CA ASN A 96 -0.71 -11.59 42.61
C ASN A 96 -1.92 -10.95 41.92
N ALA A 97 -2.22 -11.31 40.66
CA ALA A 97 -3.41 -10.86 39.94
C ALA A 97 -4.71 -11.30 40.65
N VAL A 98 -4.79 -12.58 41.04
CA VAL A 98 -5.90 -13.12 41.83
C VAL A 98 -6.07 -12.36 43.16
N ASP A 99 -4.98 -12.08 43.87
CA ASP A 99 -5.02 -11.33 45.13
C ASP A 99 -5.41 -9.85 44.92
N GLY A 100 -5.07 -9.27 43.76
CA GLY A 100 -5.57 -7.97 43.30
C GLY A 100 -7.09 -7.98 43.12
N ILE A 101 -7.65 -9.01 42.48
CA ILE A 101 -9.12 -9.17 42.30
C ILE A 101 -9.83 -9.35 43.64
N LYS A 102 -9.26 -10.12 44.58
CA LYS A 102 -9.80 -10.22 45.95
C LYS A 102 -9.79 -8.87 46.67
N SER A 103 -8.73 -8.09 46.50
CA SER A 103 -8.62 -6.74 47.07
C SER A 103 -9.63 -5.77 46.44
N GLN A 104 -9.90 -5.91 45.14
CA GLN A 104 -10.94 -5.17 44.45
C GLN A 104 -12.33 -5.53 44.99
N ALA A 105 -12.64 -6.82 45.19
CA ALA A 105 -13.90 -7.26 45.79
C ALA A 105 -14.12 -6.67 47.19
N LEU A 106 -13.07 -6.63 48.02
CA LEU A 106 -13.11 -5.98 49.33
C LEU A 106 -13.44 -4.48 49.21
N SER A 107 -12.75 -3.79 48.31
CA SER A 107 -12.93 -2.35 48.09
C SER A 107 -14.33 -2.02 47.55
N ASN A 108 -14.85 -2.84 46.63
CA ASN A 108 -16.22 -2.71 46.12
C ASN A 108 -17.25 -2.94 47.22
N ALA A 109 -17.06 -3.96 48.06
CA ALA A 109 -17.98 -4.26 49.15
C ALA A 109 -18.09 -3.11 50.15
N GLU A 110 -16.95 -2.51 50.52
CA GLU A 110 -16.91 -1.31 51.37
C GLU A 110 -17.59 -0.10 50.72
N SER A 111 -17.39 0.10 49.42
CA SER A 111 -17.92 1.25 48.68
C SER A 111 -19.43 1.14 48.40
N ASN A 112 -19.90 -0.05 48.07
CA ASN A 112 -21.29 -0.32 47.65
C ASN A 112 -22.19 -0.71 48.83
N GLY A 113 -21.63 -1.01 50.01
CA GLY A 113 -22.37 -1.52 51.16
C GLY A 113 -22.88 -2.95 50.98
N THR A 114 -22.22 -3.73 50.12
CA THR A 114 -22.50 -5.14 49.80
C THR A 114 -21.54 -6.06 50.59
N THR A 115 -21.56 -7.37 50.33
CA THR A 115 -20.62 -8.31 50.95
C THR A 115 -19.45 -8.62 50.03
N TYR A 116 -18.28 -8.92 50.61
CA TYR A 116 -17.13 -9.43 49.84
C TYR A 116 -17.52 -10.61 48.94
N GLN A 117 -18.33 -11.53 49.45
CA GLN A 117 -18.72 -12.72 48.70
C GLN A 117 -19.55 -12.36 47.46
N GLU A 118 -20.50 -11.44 47.59
CA GLU A 118 -21.33 -10.95 46.48
C GLU A 118 -20.49 -10.27 45.40
N GLU A 119 -19.58 -9.37 45.79
CA GLU A 119 -18.69 -8.67 44.86
C GLU A 119 -17.66 -9.61 44.23
N PHE A 120 -17.15 -10.59 44.99
CA PHE A 120 -16.19 -11.57 44.48
C PHE A 120 -16.86 -12.56 43.52
N GLU A 121 -18.06 -13.05 43.81
CA GLU A 121 -18.86 -13.87 42.88
C GLU A 121 -19.16 -13.10 41.59
N ALA A 122 -19.47 -11.80 41.68
CA ALA A 122 -19.67 -10.93 40.52
C ALA A 122 -18.38 -10.76 39.69
N LEU A 123 -17.21 -10.59 40.33
CA LEU A 123 -15.93 -10.52 39.64
C LEU A 123 -15.53 -11.86 39.02
N LEU A 124 -15.80 -13.00 39.68
CA LEU A 124 -15.60 -14.33 39.10
C LEU A 124 -16.49 -14.53 37.86
N GLU A 125 -17.77 -14.15 37.93
CA GLU A 125 -18.68 -14.21 36.78
C GLU A 125 -18.25 -13.27 35.64
N SER A 126 -17.78 -12.06 35.96
CA SER A 126 -17.21 -11.12 34.98
C SER A 126 -15.95 -11.66 34.32
N ASN A 127 -15.13 -12.44 35.03
CA ASN A 127 -13.98 -13.16 34.48
C ASN A 127 -14.38 -14.50 33.83
N GLY A 128 -15.66 -14.87 33.88
CA GLY A 128 -16.20 -16.07 33.27
C GLY A 128 -15.80 -17.38 33.97
N VAL A 129 -15.41 -17.34 35.25
CA VAL A 129 -14.95 -18.50 36.04
C VAL A 129 -15.90 -18.80 37.20
N ASP A 130 -15.93 -20.06 37.66
CA ASP A 130 -16.85 -20.47 38.74
C ASP A 130 -16.21 -20.39 40.14
N ASN A 131 -14.89 -20.35 40.25
CA ASN A 131 -14.17 -20.35 41.52
C ASN A 131 -12.76 -19.77 41.40
N VAL A 132 -12.10 -19.59 42.55
CA VAL A 132 -10.76 -18.98 42.63
C VAL A 132 -9.67 -19.82 41.98
N ASP A 133 -9.80 -21.15 41.96
CA ASP A 133 -8.81 -22.03 41.31
C ASP A 133 -8.91 -21.88 39.78
N GLU A 134 -10.14 -21.84 39.24
CA GLU A 134 -10.38 -21.53 37.83
C GLU A 134 -9.92 -20.11 37.45
N LEU A 135 -10.03 -19.14 38.37
CA LEU A 135 -9.47 -17.81 38.17
C LEU A 135 -7.94 -17.86 38.08
N LEU A 136 -7.28 -18.56 38.99
CA LEU A 136 -5.82 -18.69 38.99
C LEU A 136 -5.31 -19.37 37.70
N GLU A 137 -5.97 -20.44 37.25
CA GLU A 137 -5.60 -21.13 36.02
C GLU A 137 -5.83 -20.30 34.76
N LYS A 138 -6.86 -19.44 34.77
CA LYS A 138 -7.10 -18.48 33.69
C LYS A 138 -6.01 -17.40 33.67
N GLU A 139 -5.76 -16.74 34.81
CA GLU A 139 -4.73 -15.69 34.89
C GLU A 139 -3.33 -16.23 34.57
N LEU A 140 -3.02 -17.47 34.99
CA LEU A 140 -1.77 -18.13 34.62
C LEU A 140 -1.68 -18.33 33.12
N TYR A 141 -2.73 -18.86 32.48
CA TYR A 141 -2.72 -19.08 31.04
C TYR A 141 -2.61 -17.77 30.24
N ASP A 142 -3.33 -16.72 30.65
CA ASP A 142 -3.25 -15.42 29.98
C ASP A 142 -1.81 -14.87 30.02
N LEU A 143 -1.12 -15.03 31.15
CA LEU A 143 0.29 -14.66 31.31
C LEU A 143 1.24 -15.58 30.52
N GLU A 144 0.95 -16.87 30.45
CA GLU A 144 1.70 -17.83 29.61
C GLU A 144 1.56 -17.48 28.12
N GLU A 145 0.35 -17.19 27.64
CA GLU A 145 0.12 -16.79 26.25
C GLU A 145 0.83 -15.46 25.92
N GLU A 146 0.77 -14.46 26.80
CA GLU A 146 1.51 -13.19 26.64
C GLU A 146 3.02 -13.41 26.61
N ALA A 147 3.55 -14.22 27.55
CA ALA A 147 4.96 -14.54 27.63
C ALA A 147 5.44 -15.35 26.41
N TYR A 148 4.64 -16.31 25.95
CA TYR A 148 4.93 -17.08 24.74
C TYR A 148 5.01 -16.17 23.53
N ASN A 149 4.00 -15.32 23.31
CA ASN A 149 3.99 -14.37 22.20
C ASN A 149 5.19 -13.42 22.26
N THR A 150 5.53 -12.92 23.45
CA THR A 150 6.74 -12.10 23.65
C THR A 150 8.03 -12.84 23.29
N ASN A 151 8.13 -14.11 23.70
CA ASN A 151 9.27 -14.98 23.39
C ASN A 151 9.30 -15.38 21.90
N TYR A 152 8.15 -15.36 21.22
CA TYR A 152 8.03 -15.68 19.81
C TYR A 152 8.47 -14.50 18.94
N TYR A 153 7.99 -13.29 19.21
CA TYR A 153 8.32 -12.08 18.43
C TYR A 153 9.67 -11.47 18.82
N THR A 154 10.71 -12.31 18.90
CA THR A 154 12.09 -11.82 19.00
C THR A 154 12.49 -11.08 17.74
N GLN A 155 13.51 -10.23 17.82
CA GLN A 155 14.05 -9.55 16.65
C GLN A 155 14.58 -10.51 15.56
N ALA A 156 15.03 -11.71 15.95
CA ALA A 156 15.44 -12.73 14.99
C ALA A 156 14.23 -13.28 14.23
N ASN A 157 13.18 -13.67 14.95
CA ASN A 157 11.96 -14.20 14.34
C ASN A 157 11.26 -13.14 13.50
N LEU A 158 11.19 -11.88 13.95
CA LEU A 158 10.65 -10.79 13.15
C LEU A 158 11.45 -10.59 11.86
N ALA A 159 12.78 -10.64 11.90
CA ALA A 159 13.59 -10.57 10.68
C ALA A 159 13.30 -11.74 9.73
N GLN A 160 13.13 -12.95 10.28
CA GLN A 160 12.75 -14.13 9.50
C GLN A 160 11.32 -14.06 8.95
N MET A 161 10.36 -13.49 9.68
CA MET A 161 9.00 -13.21 9.21
C MET A 161 9.01 -12.18 8.08
N ARG A 162 9.83 -11.14 8.21
CA ARG A 162 10.00 -10.12 7.18
C ARG A 162 10.50 -10.75 5.89
N ASP A 163 11.56 -11.57 6.00
CA ASP A 163 12.28 -12.13 4.85
C ASP A 163 11.64 -13.42 4.30
N GLY A 164 10.61 -13.96 4.97
CA GLY A 164 9.91 -15.18 4.54
C GLY A 164 10.66 -16.47 4.83
N THR A 165 11.51 -16.47 5.85
CA THR A 165 12.33 -17.64 6.21
C THR A 165 11.87 -18.36 7.46
N LEU A 166 10.99 -17.76 8.27
CA LEU A 166 10.55 -18.34 9.54
C LEU A 166 9.77 -19.64 9.34
N TRP A 167 8.83 -19.66 8.38
CA TRP A 167 7.92 -20.79 8.16
C TRP A 167 8.24 -21.60 6.91
N THR A 168 9.47 -21.54 6.40
CA THR A 168 9.87 -22.25 5.17
C THR A 168 9.59 -23.76 5.26
N ASP A 169 9.75 -24.36 6.45
CA ASP A 169 9.47 -25.77 6.68
C ASP A 169 7.96 -26.11 6.59
N LEU A 170 7.08 -25.12 6.73
CA LEU A 170 5.63 -25.26 6.60
C LEU A 170 5.14 -25.07 5.15
N GLN A 171 5.97 -24.54 4.25
CA GLN A 171 5.66 -24.28 2.84
C GLN A 171 5.84 -25.52 1.94
N THR A 172 5.61 -26.73 2.47
CA THR A 172 5.66 -27.96 1.68
C THR A 172 4.29 -28.27 1.10
N ALA A 173 4.25 -28.89 -0.09
CA ALA A 173 2.99 -29.27 -0.73
C ALA A 173 2.13 -30.14 0.20
N GLU A 174 2.75 -31.03 0.98
CA GLU A 174 2.08 -31.86 1.98
C GLU A 174 1.51 -31.02 3.13
N ALA A 175 2.28 -30.08 3.68
CA ALA A 175 1.84 -29.24 4.79
C ALA A 175 0.73 -28.27 4.37
N GLU A 176 0.80 -27.69 3.17
CA GLU A 176 -0.23 -26.80 2.65
C GLU A 176 -1.51 -27.56 2.24
N GLU A 177 -1.38 -28.80 1.77
CA GLU A 177 -2.55 -29.66 1.55
C GLU A 177 -3.29 -29.94 2.87
N GLU A 178 -2.56 -30.06 3.98
CA GLU A 178 -3.12 -30.38 5.29
C GLU A 178 -3.63 -29.15 6.06
N PHE A 179 -2.87 -28.04 6.06
CA PHE A 179 -3.12 -26.86 6.89
C PHE A 179 -3.46 -25.59 6.09
N GLY A 180 -3.47 -25.65 4.76
CA GLY A 180 -3.70 -24.48 3.90
C GLY A 180 -2.42 -23.67 3.64
N PRO A 181 -2.55 -22.61 2.81
CA PRO A 181 -1.40 -21.84 2.32
C PRO A 181 -0.61 -21.20 3.45
N VAL A 182 0.70 -21.02 3.23
CA VAL A 182 1.62 -20.38 4.19
C VAL A 182 2.25 -19.14 3.55
N SER A 183 2.26 -18.03 4.30
CA SER A 183 2.85 -16.76 3.87
C SER A 183 4.32 -16.89 3.43
N ASP A 184 4.68 -16.16 2.38
CA ASP A 184 6.05 -16.01 1.86
C ASP A 184 6.88 -14.96 2.61
N GLY A 185 6.38 -14.49 3.76
CA GLY A 185 6.94 -13.38 4.50
C GLY A 185 6.40 -12.03 4.04
N TYR A 186 6.55 -11.02 4.90
CA TYR A 186 6.02 -9.68 4.69
C TYR A 186 6.49 -9.06 3.36
N LEU A 187 7.79 -9.11 3.05
CA LEU A 187 8.33 -8.44 1.85
C LEU A 187 7.77 -8.98 0.53
N LYS A 188 7.35 -10.24 0.49
CA LYS A 188 6.78 -10.89 -0.70
C LYS A 188 5.26 -10.94 -0.69
N THR A 189 4.65 -10.97 0.49
CA THR A 189 3.20 -11.04 0.64
C THR A 189 2.57 -9.65 0.51
N GLU A 190 3.12 -8.67 1.22
CA GLU A 190 2.60 -7.30 1.25
C GLU A 190 3.25 -6.38 0.22
N MET A 191 4.38 -6.79 -0.37
CA MET A 191 5.08 -6.06 -1.42
C MET A 191 5.28 -4.56 -1.08
N PRO A 192 5.99 -4.22 0.01
CA PRO A 192 6.01 -2.85 0.52
C PRO A 192 6.83 -1.90 -0.35
N TYR A 193 6.22 -0.78 -0.65
CA TYR A 193 6.81 0.40 -1.27
C TYR A 193 7.15 1.45 -0.21
N HIS A 194 8.17 2.25 -0.50
CA HIS A 194 8.36 3.54 0.14
C HIS A 194 8.12 4.59 -0.92
N VAL A 195 7.19 5.50 -0.69
CA VAL A 195 6.79 6.53 -1.65
C VAL A 195 6.86 7.92 -1.03
N SER A 196 7.25 8.89 -1.84
CA SER A 196 7.12 10.30 -1.52
C SER A 196 6.22 10.97 -2.53
N HIS A 197 5.44 11.98 -2.11
CA HIS A 197 4.58 12.75 -3.01
C HIS A 197 4.60 14.26 -2.80
N ILE A 198 4.07 14.96 -3.80
CA ILE A 198 3.66 16.36 -3.75
C ILE A 198 2.22 16.42 -4.22
N LEU A 199 1.32 16.92 -3.36
CA LEU A 199 -0.08 17.15 -3.71
C LEU A 199 -0.28 18.60 -4.13
N VAL A 200 -0.88 18.83 -5.29
CA VAL A 200 -1.49 20.13 -5.64
C VAL A 200 -3.00 19.95 -5.60
N GLN A 201 -3.66 20.52 -4.60
CA GLN A 201 -5.10 20.41 -4.40
C GLN A 201 -5.86 21.46 -5.23
N PHE A 202 -7.05 21.09 -5.69
CA PHE A 202 -7.97 21.97 -6.41
C PHE A 202 -9.31 22.05 -5.67
N ASP A 203 -9.52 23.15 -4.96
CA ASP A 203 -10.79 23.42 -4.27
C ASP A 203 -11.89 23.84 -5.25
N SER A 204 -11.50 24.33 -6.42
CA SER A 204 -12.39 24.80 -7.48
C SER A 204 -12.98 23.68 -8.35
N ALA A 205 -12.30 22.52 -8.37
CA ALA A 205 -12.64 21.43 -9.28
C ALA A 205 -13.67 20.49 -8.64
N SER A 206 -14.74 20.17 -9.38
CA SER A 206 -15.72 19.17 -8.94
C SER A 206 -15.13 17.77 -8.97
N SER A 207 -15.47 16.95 -7.96
CA SER A 207 -15.20 15.51 -7.99
C SER A 207 -15.90 14.87 -9.19
N ASN A 208 -15.22 13.91 -9.83
CA ASN A 208 -15.74 13.09 -10.93
C ASN A 208 -16.15 13.84 -12.22
N GLU A 209 -15.67 15.08 -12.43
CA GLU A 209 -15.81 15.76 -13.72
C GLU A 209 -14.57 15.51 -14.59
N HIS A 210 -14.70 14.62 -15.57
CA HIS A 210 -13.59 14.11 -16.38
C HIS A 210 -13.17 14.98 -17.57
N ALA A 211 -14.00 15.94 -18.00
CA ALA A 211 -13.80 16.65 -19.26
C ALA A 211 -13.90 18.17 -19.16
N GLN A 212 -14.59 18.69 -18.14
CA GLN A 212 -14.95 20.10 -18.03
C GLN A 212 -14.69 20.71 -16.64
N ALA A 213 -13.75 20.14 -15.89
CA ALA A 213 -13.41 20.60 -14.55
C ALA A 213 -12.82 22.02 -14.61
N THR A 214 -13.09 22.82 -13.59
CA THR A 214 -12.61 24.20 -13.49
C THR A 214 -11.59 24.33 -12.36
N ILE A 215 -10.47 24.99 -12.65
CA ILE A 215 -9.45 25.36 -11.66
C ILE A 215 -9.30 26.87 -11.60
N SER A 216 -8.89 27.38 -10.45
CA SER A 216 -8.56 28.79 -10.26
C SER A 216 -7.22 29.16 -10.91
N ALA A 217 -6.98 30.46 -11.08
CA ALA A 217 -5.70 30.98 -11.53
C ALA A 217 -4.54 30.58 -10.60
N ALA A 218 -4.80 30.59 -9.28
CA ALA A 218 -3.80 30.25 -8.28
C ALA A 218 -3.43 28.76 -8.31
N GLU A 219 -4.43 27.89 -8.45
CA GLU A 219 -4.26 26.45 -8.62
C GLU A 219 -3.47 26.13 -9.90
N SER A 220 -3.84 26.75 -11.04
CA SER A 220 -3.13 26.61 -12.32
C SER A 220 -1.66 27.02 -12.19
N LYS A 221 -1.40 28.18 -11.58
CA LYS A 221 -0.05 28.68 -11.36
C LYS A 221 0.76 27.73 -10.48
N LYS A 222 0.18 27.25 -9.38
CA LYS A 222 0.83 26.35 -8.44
C LYS A 222 1.22 25.03 -9.10
N LEU A 223 0.31 24.44 -9.89
CA LEU A 223 0.58 23.23 -10.67
C LEU A 223 1.77 23.43 -11.62
N GLY A 224 1.78 24.55 -12.35
CA GLY A 224 2.89 24.92 -13.23
C GLY A 224 4.22 25.10 -12.47
N ASP A 225 4.18 25.79 -11.33
CA ASP A 225 5.36 26.06 -10.49
C ASP A 225 5.98 24.77 -9.92
N VAL A 226 5.17 23.82 -9.46
CA VAL A 226 5.66 22.52 -8.95
C VAL A 226 6.40 21.75 -10.05
N VAL A 227 5.81 21.63 -11.25
CA VAL A 227 6.43 20.87 -12.35
C VAL A 227 7.69 21.55 -12.89
N LYS A 228 7.70 22.89 -12.98
CA LYS A 228 8.90 23.66 -13.33
C LYS A 228 10.03 23.47 -12.32
N GLU A 229 9.75 23.49 -11.02
CA GLU A 229 10.78 23.23 -9.99
C GLU A 229 11.30 21.80 -10.05
N LEU A 230 10.42 20.81 -10.26
CA LEU A 230 10.82 19.42 -10.44
C LEU A 230 11.75 19.26 -11.66
N ALA A 231 11.45 19.94 -12.76
CA ALA A 231 12.32 19.99 -13.95
C ALA A 231 13.66 20.71 -13.70
N GLY A 232 13.76 21.53 -12.66
CA GLY A 232 14.92 22.37 -12.38
C GLY A 232 14.95 23.66 -13.18
N ALA A 233 13.78 24.13 -13.63
CA ALA A 233 13.63 25.42 -14.30
C ALA A 233 13.52 26.57 -13.28
N ASP A 234 13.91 27.77 -13.69
CA ASP A 234 13.69 29.00 -12.94
C ASP A 234 12.20 29.37 -13.02
N ASN A 235 11.51 29.37 -11.88
CA ASN A 235 10.08 29.69 -11.82
C ASN A 235 9.73 31.12 -12.26
N SER A 236 10.71 32.02 -12.34
CA SER A 236 10.52 33.37 -12.90
C SER A 236 10.58 33.43 -14.43
N ASP A 237 11.03 32.36 -15.10
CA ASP A 237 11.04 32.25 -16.55
C ASP A 237 9.69 31.72 -17.06
N SER A 238 8.89 32.58 -17.70
CA SER A 238 7.58 32.19 -18.23
C SER A 238 7.68 31.15 -19.35
N GLN A 239 8.80 31.06 -20.05
CA GLN A 239 9.04 30.04 -21.07
C GLN A 239 9.45 28.68 -20.48
N GLY A 240 9.80 28.63 -19.19
CA GLY A 240 10.19 27.42 -18.48
C GLY A 240 11.43 26.72 -19.06
N THR A 241 12.34 27.47 -19.70
CA THR A 241 13.54 26.96 -20.38
C THR A 241 14.84 27.26 -19.63
N GLN A 242 14.84 28.30 -18.80
CA GLN A 242 16.03 28.71 -18.05
C GLN A 242 16.26 27.77 -16.87
N ILE A 243 17.48 27.26 -16.74
CA ILE A 243 17.88 26.40 -15.63
C ILE A 243 18.01 27.25 -14.35
N ALA A 244 17.38 26.82 -13.26
CA ALA A 244 17.52 27.49 -11.97
C ALA A 244 18.96 27.43 -11.46
N ASN A 245 19.43 28.50 -10.81
CA ASN A 245 20.79 28.56 -10.24
C ASN A 245 21.06 27.42 -9.23
N ASN A 246 20.02 27.00 -8.49
CA ASN A 246 20.06 25.84 -7.61
C ASN A 246 18.77 25.04 -7.82
N ARG A 247 18.92 23.76 -8.16
CA ARG A 247 17.80 22.83 -8.25
C ARG A 247 17.36 22.43 -6.83
N PHE A 248 16.07 22.55 -6.53
CA PHE A 248 15.51 22.02 -5.28
C PHE A 248 15.42 20.50 -5.31
N THR A 249 15.54 19.87 -4.14
CA THR A 249 15.25 18.44 -3.98
C THR A 249 13.74 18.22 -4.00
N PHE A 250 13.29 17.03 -4.39
CA PHE A 250 11.87 16.66 -4.33
C PHE A 250 11.25 17.01 -2.98
N GLY A 251 11.92 16.63 -1.89
CA GLY A 251 11.43 16.91 -0.54
C GLY A 251 11.38 18.39 -0.19
N SER A 252 12.30 19.22 -0.70
CA SER A 252 12.24 20.67 -0.50
C SER A 252 11.05 21.28 -1.24
N ILE A 253 10.73 20.77 -2.43
CA ILE A 253 9.55 21.20 -3.19
C ILE A 253 8.28 20.76 -2.45
N ALA A 254 8.23 19.52 -1.96
CA ALA A 254 7.12 19.01 -1.16
C ALA A 254 6.86 19.85 0.09
N TYR A 255 7.91 20.16 0.86
CA TYR A 255 7.81 21.01 2.05
C TYR A 255 7.28 22.42 1.74
N ASN A 256 7.66 22.99 0.60
CA ASN A 256 7.30 24.37 0.25
C ASN A 256 5.96 24.50 -0.49
N LEU A 257 5.60 23.51 -1.30
CA LEU A 257 4.54 23.62 -2.30
C LEU A 257 3.48 22.51 -2.23
N SER A 258 3.63 21.45 -1.44
CA SER A 258 2.56 20.45 -1.32
C SER A 258 1.39 21.00 -0.46
N ASP A 259 0.15 20.73 -0.87
CA ASP A 259 -1.07 21.02 -0.09
C ASP A 259 -1.35 19.95 0.98
N ASP A 260 -0.71 18.78 0.89
CA ASP A 260 -0.78 17.77 1.94
C ASP A 260 0.12 18.19 3.11
N THR A 261 -0.48 18.81 4.12
CA THR A 261 0.24 19.36 5.27
C THR A 261 0.93 18.31 6.12
N GLU A 262 0.45 17.06 6.12
CA GLU A 262 1.05 15.99 6.91
C GLU A 262 2.36 15.53 6.26
N SER A 263 2.29 15.02 5.02
CA SER A 263 3.50 14.58 4.30
C SER A 263 4.47 15.72 3.98
N SER A 264 4.00 16.95 3.71
CA SER A 264 4.91 18.09 3.45
C SER A 264 5.81 18.40 4.64
N SER A 265 5.32 18.27 5.87
CA SER A 265 6.14 18.41 7.09
C SER A 265 7.23 17.34 7.22
N HIS A 266 7.04 16.22 6.50
CA HIS A 266 7.98 15.12 6.33
C HIS A 266 8.65 15.11 4.95
N TYR A 267 8.76 16.27 4.29
CA TYR A 267 9.43 16.39 2.99
C TYR A 267 8.81 15.50 1.89
N GLY A 268 7.49 15.31 1.95
CA GLY A 268 6.71 14.52 1.00
C GLY A 268 6.61 13.03 1.34
N ASP A 269 7.27 12.56 2.39
CA ASP A 269 7.25 11.15 2.80
C ASP A 269 5.83 10.70 3.20
N LEU A 270 5.33 9.65 2.55
CA LEU A 270 4.07 8.98 2.87
C LEU A 270 4.25 7.71 3.72
N GLY A 271 5.49 7.33 4.00
CA GLY A 271 5.82 6.12 4.73
C GLY A 271 5.77 4.86 3.86
N ILE A 272 5.39 3.76 4.51
CA ILE A 272 5.27 2.45 3.88
C ILE A 272 3.89 2.37 3.21
N MET A 273 3.88 2.04 1.92
CA MET A 273 2.67 1.70 1.17
C MET A 273 2.77 0.24 0.73
N ASP A 274 1.90 -0.61 1.27
CA ASP A 274 1.76 -2.02 0.91
C ASP A 274 0.38 -2.32 0.31
N LEU A 275 0.12 -3.59 0.00
CA LEU A 275 -1.16 -4.02 -0.58
C LEU A 275 -2.36 -3.65 0.33
N SER A 276 -2.16 -3.70 1.66
CA SER A 276 -3.17 -3.38 2.67
C SER A 276 -3.42 -1.88 2.88
N THR A 277 -2.53 -1.02 2.36
CA THR A 277 -2.62 0.44 2.57
C THR A 277 -3.83 1.03 1.85
N GLU A 278 -4.66 1.78 2.60
CA GLU A 278 -5.86 2.46 2.11
C GLU A 278 -5.52 3.80 1.42
N PHE A 279 -5.01 3.74 0.20
CA PHE A 279 -4.87 4.89 -0.70
C PHE A 279 -5.93 4.85 -1.81
N VAL A 280 -6.21 6.01 -2.42
CA VAL A 280 -7.09 6.07 -3.59
C VAL A 280 -6.57 5.19 -4.72
N PRO A 281 -7.45 4.46 -5.45
CA PRO A 281 -7.04 3.47 -6.44
C PRO A 281 -6.10 4.03 -7.51
N GLU A 282 -6.32 5.25 -7.99
CA GLU A 282 -5.49 5.85 -9.04
C GLU A 282 -4.03 6.03 -8.59
N PHE A 283 -3.82 6.33 -7.31
CA PHE A 283 -2.49 6.44 -6.73
C PHE A 283 -1.86 5.06 -6.57
N LYS A 284 -2.50 4.15 -5.83
CA LYS A 284 -1.92 2.85 -5.45
C LYS A 284 -1.80 1.92 -6.65
N LEU A 285 -2.91 1.67 -7.34
CA LEU A 285 -2.97 0.74 -8.46
C LEU A 285 -2.31 1.33 -9.72
N GLY A 286 -2.38 2.65 -9.91
CA GLY A 286 -1.62 3.34 -10.95
C GLY A 286 -0.11 3.13 -10.78
N LEU A 287 0.40 3.24 -9.55
CA LEU A 287 1.81 2.95 -9.26
C LEU A 287 2.16 1.47 -9.50
N TYR A 288 1.29 0.54 -9.09
CA TYR A 288 1.47 -0.89 -9.37
C TYR A 288 1.46 -1.20 -10.88
N ALA A 289 0.56 -0.59 -11.66
CA ALA A 289 0.56 -0.71 -13.11
C ALA A 289 1.87 -0.18 -13.73
N PHE A 290 2.37 0.96 -13.25
CA PHE A 290 3.67 1.49 -13.68
C PHE A 290 4.79 0.46 -13.47
N ASP A 291 4.93 -0.05 -12.25
CA ASP A 291 6.03 -0.94 -11.91
C ASP A 291 5.90 -2.33 -12.58
N ALA A 292 4.69 -2.90 -12.61
CA ALA A 292 4.46 -4.26 -13.09
C ALA A 292 4.24 -4.38 -14.63
N LEU A 293 3.62 -3.37 -15.27
CA LEU A 293 3.25 -3.40 -16.69
C LEU A 293 4.08 -2.46 -17.55
N TYR A 294 4.32 -1.23 -17.11
CA TYR A 294 4.87 -0.17 -17.97
C TYR A 294 6.38 0.01 -17.85
N SER A 295 6.97 -0.37 -16.72
CA SER A 295 8.40 -0.31 -16.50
C SER A 295 9.11 -1.56 -17.07
N ASN A 296 10.18 -1.33 -17.81
CA ASN A 296 11.03 -2.37 -18.35
C ASN A 296 12.00 -2.89 -17.27
N GLN A 297 11.50 -3.83 -16.49
CA GLN A 297 12.25 -4.54 -15.44
C GLN A 297 13.05 -5.73 -15.99
N SER A 298 13.32 -5.81 -17.31
CA SER A 298 13.89 -7.00 -17.95
C SER A 298 15.25 -7.43 -17.39
N ASP A 299 16.01 -6.49 -16.84
CA ASP A 299 17.34 -6.74 -16.25
C ASP A 299 17.27 -7.06 -14.75
N ASN A 300 16.07 -6.99 -14.15
CA ASN A 300 15.83 -7.26 -12.75
C ASN A 300 15.36 -8.71 -12.55
N ALA A 301 16.29 -9.59 -12.19
CA ALA A 301 16.01 -11.01 -11.94
C ALA A 301 15.03 -11.27 -10.78
N TYR A 302 14.87 -10.31 -9.87
CA TYR A 302 13.95 -10.40 -8.74
C TYR A 302 12.51 -10.09 -9.16
N ALA A 303 12.30 -9.17 -10.11
CA ALA A 303 10.98 -8.82 -10.64
C ALA A 303 10.42 -9.90 -11.59
N THR A 304 10.30 -11.13 -11.10
CA THR A 304 9.73 -12.26 -11.84
C THR A 304 8.26 -12.00 -12.20
N GLN A 305 7.73 -12.77 -13.15
CA GLN A 305 6.33 -12.66 -13.52
C GLN A 305 5.41 -12.92 -12.32
N GLU A 306 5.74 -13.90 -11.47
CA GLU A 306 5.00 -14.20 -10.25
C GLU A 306 4.94 -13.00 -9.30
N MET A 307 6.07 -12.30 -9.08
CA MET A 307 6.08 -11.12 -8.22
C MET A 307 5.30 -9.95 -8.81
N LYS A 308 5.34 -9.78 -10.14
CA LYS A 308 4.52 -8.79 -10.83
C LYS A 308 3.03 -9.09 -10.73
N ASP A 309 2.66 -10.37 -10.81
CA ASP A 309 1.26 -10.80 -10.73
C ASP A 309 0.65 -10.52 -9.34
N ARG A 310 1.46 -10.47 -8.27
CA ARG A 310 1.00 -10.05 -6.93
C ARG A 310 0.56 -8.58 -6.85
N LEU A 311 0.99 -7.76 -7.80
CA LEU A 311 0.62 -6.34 -7.88
C LEU A 311 -0.51 -6.09 -8.88
N LEU A 312 -1.04 -7.13 -9.53
CA LEU A 312 -2.00 -7.05 -10.63
C LEU A 312 -3.27 -7.85 -10.28
N PRO A 313 -4.40 -7.56 -10.95
CA PRO A 313 -5.61 -8.35 -10.73
C PRO A 313 -5.39 -9.80 -11.18
N SER A 314 -6.13 -10.71 -10.56
CA SER A 314 -6.15 -12.13 -10.91
C SER A 314 -6.40 -12.35 -12.41
N GLU A 315 -5.86 -13.43 -12.96
CA GLU A 315 -6.20 -13.85 -14.32
C GLU A 315 -7.70 -14.13 -14.46
N GLY A 316 -8.35 -13.55 -15.47
CA GLY A 316 -9.79 -13.70 -15.69
C GLY A 316 -10.67 -12.76 -14.88
N THR A 317 -10.10 -11.78 -14.19
CA THR A 317 -10.85 -10.65 -13.64
C THR A 317 -11.38 -9.80 -14.80
N GLU A 318 -12.71 -9.74 -14.92
CA GLU A 318 -13.41 -9.09 -16.03
C GLU A 318 -14.35 -7.98 -15.52
N LEU A 319 -14.52 -6.93 -16.34
CA LEU A 319 -15.59 -5.94 -16.18
C LEU A 319 -16.96 -6.55 -16.52
N ASP A 320 -18.04 -5.84 -16.17
CA ASP A 320 -19.43 -6.23 -16.48
C ASP A 320 -19.70 -6.51 -17.97
N ASP A 321 -18.91 -5.93 -18.87
CA ASP A 321 -19.01 -6.14 -20.33
C ASP A 321 -18.13 -7.27 -20.88
N GLY A 322 -17.39 -7.97 -20.01
CA GLY A 322 -16.48 -9.06 -20.34
C GLY A 322 -15.07 -8.62 -20.76
N THR A 323 -14.71 -7.34 -20.58
CA THR A 323 -13.34 -6.86 -20.81
C THR A 323 -12.42 -7.35 -19.70
N ASP A 324 -11.32 -8.03 -20.07
CA ASP A 324 -10.26 -8.41 -19.13
C ASP A 324 -9.58 -7.16 -18.58
N VAL A 325 -9.59 -7.01 -17.25
CA VAL A 325 -9.11 -5.80 -16.57
C VAL A 325 -7.62 -5.60 -16.82
N ARG A 326 -6.81 -6.67 -16.73
CA ARG A 326 -5.37 -6.59 -16.93
C ARG A 326 -5.03 -6.14 -18.36
N GLN A 327 -5.72 -6.71 -19.35
CA GLN A 327 -5.54 -6.34 -20.75
C GLN A 327 -5.96 -4.90 -21.00
N ALA A 328 -7.01 -4.39 -20.35
CA ALA A 328 -7.42 -2.99 -20.46
C ALA A 328 -6.28 -2.03 -20.05
N PHE A 329 -5.56 -2.32 -18.97
CA PHE A 329 -4.39 -1.51 -18.57
C PHE A 329 -3.20 -1.66 -19.53
N ILE A 330 -2.96 -2.86 -20.07
CA ILE A 330 -1.90 -3.09 -21.06
C ILE A 330 -2.17 -2.28 -22.33
N ASP A 331 -3.39 -2.36 -22.87
CA ASP A 331 -3.78 -1.67 -24.11
C ASP A 331 -3.77 -0.16 -23.94
N ARG A 332 -4.12 0.34 -22.75
CA ARG A 332 -4.06 1.78 -22.42
C ARG A 332 -2.63 2.34 -22.35
N ALA A 333 -1.64 1.49 -22.12
CA ALA A 333 -0.24 1.87 -21.84
C ALA A 333 -0.11 2.90 -20.68
N ILE A 334 1.05 3.54 -20.54
CA ILE A 334 1.23 4.65 -19.58
C ILE A 334 0.83 5.98 -20.21
N GLY A 335 0.21 6.86 -19.42
CA GLY A 335 -0.10 8.22 -19.85
C GLY A 335 1.15 9.09 -20.02
N THR A 336 1.05 10.14 -20.83
CA THR A 336 2.10 11.15 -20.96
C THR A 336 1.55 12.55 -20.74
N ILE A 337 2.34 13.40 -20.07
CA ILE A 337 2.07 14.82 -19.87
C ILE A 337 3.25 15.61 -20.43
N PRO A 338 3.06 16.48 -21.44
CA PRO A 338 4.13 17.32 -21.94
C PRO A 338 4.47 18.36 -20.87
N TYR A 339 5.76 18.51 -20.56
CA TYR A 339 6.23 19.58 -19.67
C TYR A 339 5.72 20.97 -20.09
N GLY A 340 5.60 21.21 -21.39
CA GLY A 340 5.04 22.44 -21.94
C GLY A 340 3.59 22.74 -21.50
N ALA A 341 2.79 21.72 -21.17
CA ALA A 341 1.45 21.93 -20.60
C ALA A 341 1.52 22.60 -19.22
N ALA A 342 2.47 22.18 -18.38
CA ALA A 342 2.71 22.81 -17.09
C ALA A 342 3.29 24.23 -17.22
N VAL A 343 4.20 24.43 -18.18
CA VAL A 343 4.73 25.77 -18.50
C VAL A 343 3.58 26.71 -18.90
N ALA A 344 2.68 26.27 -19.78
CA ALA A 344 1.53 27.05 -20.20
C ALA A 344 0.59 27.35 -19.02
N LEU A 345 0.26 26.37 -18.17
CA LEU A 345 -0.59 26.58 -16.98
C LEU A 345 0.05 27.53 -15.94
N GLY A 346 1.38 27.55 -15.86
CA GLY A 346 2.14 28.46 -15.02
C GLY A 346 2.34 29.86 -15.60
N ASP A 347 1.97 30.09 -16.86
CA ASP A 347 2.16 31.37 -17.55
C ASP A 347 1.12 32.40 -17.06
N PRO A 348 1.55 33.64 -16.72
CA PRO A 348 0.64 34.71 -16.33
C PRO A 348 -0.47 35.01 -17.34
N ASP A 349 -0.22 34.90 -18.65
CA ASP A 349 -1.18 35.22 -19.70
C ASP A 349 -2.25 34.12 -19.90
N VAL A 350 -2.00 32.92 -19.36
CA VAL A 350 -2.97 31.80 -19.29
C VAL A 350 -3.77 31.85 -18.00
N SER A 351 -3.10 32.24 -16.91
CA SER A 351 -3.65 32.27 -15.56
C SER A 351 -4.34 33.59 -15.19
N TRP A 352 -4.10 34.70 -15.91
CA TRP A 352 -4.65 36.03 -15.60
C TRP A 352 -5.14 36.77 -16.83
N ILE A 353 -6.40 37.21 -16.80
CA ILE A 353 -6.71 38.60 -17.16
C ILE A 353 -7.60 39.17 -16.06
N ASN A 354 -7.17 40.05 -15.16
CA ASN A 354 -8.05 40.49 -14.06
C ASN A 354 -9.11 41.53 -14.48
N ASN A 355 -10.38 41.34 -14.09
CA ASN A 355 -11.22 42.45 -13.60
C ASN A 355 -11.24 42.49 -12.06
N GLU A 356 -11.86 43.54 -11.48
CA GLU A 356 -11.89 43.84 -10.03
C GLU A 356 -12.49 42.72 -9.14
N ASN A 357 -13.14 41.71 -9.72
CA ASN A 357 -13.72 40.58 -8.99
C ASN A 357 -12.84 39.32 -9.00
N GLY A 358 -11.67 39.35 -9.66
CA GLY A 358 -10.78 38.20 -9.80
C GLY A 358 -11.11 37.26 -10.96
N GLU A 359 -12.06 37.63 -11.81
CA GLU A 359 -12.41 36.87 -13.02
C GLU A 359 -11.62 37.34 -14.25
N PRO A 360 -11.43 36.47 -15.24
CA PRO A 360 -10.84 36.82 -16.52
C PRO A 360 -11.57 37.96 -17.28
N ASP A 361 -10.94 39.12 -17.46
CA ASP A 361 -11.41 40.25 -18.29
C ASP A 361 -10.72 40.27 -19.65
N TYR A 362 -11.06 39.31 -20.51
CA TYR A 362 -10.50 39.22 -21.86
C TYR A 362 -10.94 40.36 -22.80
N GLY A 363 -11.48 41.48 -22.27
CA GLY A 363 -12.00 42.61 -23.02
C GLY A 363 -13.25 42.30 -23.86
N THR A 364 -13.66 41.03 -23.88
CA THR A 364 -14.72 40.44 -24.70
C THR A 364 -15.36 39.28 -23.93
N THR A 365 -16.68 39.12 -24.07
CA THR A 365 -17.42 38.01 -23.46
C THR A 365 -17.45 36.85 -24.45
N VAL A 366 -16.75 35.76 -24.13
CA VAL A 366 -16.76 34.51 -24.91
C VAL A 366 -17.68 33.52 -24.19
N ASN A 367 -18.62 32.89 -24.91
CA ASN A 367 -19.53 31.85 -24.38
C ASN A 367 -20.15 32.20 -23.00
N ASP A 368 -20.76 33.39 -22.89
CA ASP A 368 -21.34 33.91 -21.64
C ASP A 368 -20.39 33.92 -20.41
N ASN A 369 -19.07 34.03 -20.63
CA ASN A 369 -18.03 33.91 -19.59
C ASN A 369 -18.01 32.54 -18.89
N SER A 370 -18.34 31.46 -19.62
CA SER A 370 -18.24 30.11 -19.07
C SER A 370 -16.80 29.73 -18.74
N GLU A 371 -16.51 29.48 -17.46
CA GLU A 371 -15.15 29.20 -16.99
C GLU A 371 -14.50 27.99 -17.67
N THR A 372 -15.29 26.97 -18.04
CA THR A 372 -14.80 25.78 -18.75
C THR A 372 -14.01 26.11 -20.02
N TYR A 373 -14.31 27.24 -20.68
CA TYR A 373 -13.63 27.68 -21.90
C TYR A 373 -12.36 28.49 -21.64
N TYR A 374 -12.06 28.85 -20.40
CA TYR A 374 -10.81 29.54 -20.10
C TYR A 374 -9.60 28.68 -20.49
N PRO A 375 -8.56 29.26 -21.12
CA PRO A 375 -7.40 28.50 -21.58
C PRO A 375 -6.81 27.57 -20.52
N ARG A 376 -6.71 28.03 -19.26
CA ARG A 376 -6.25 27.20 -18.13
C ARG A 376 -7.09 25.92 -17.94
N ASN A 377 -8.41 26.01 -18.06
CA ASN A 377 -9.32 24.88 -17.84
C ASN A 377 -9.29 23.92 -19.03
N ILE A 378 -9.20 24.43 -20.26
CA ILE A 378 -9.02 23.60 -21.45
C ILE A 378 -7.73 22.79 -21.37
N LEU A 379 -6.61 23.46 -21.06
CA LEU A 379 -5.29 22.83 -20.94
C LEU A 379 -5.25 21.84 -19.77
N PHE A 380 -5.77 22.23 -18.60
CA PHE A 380 -5.88 21.35 -17.44
C PHE A 380 -6.67 20.08 -17.77
N ASN A 381 -7.87 20.23 -18.35
CA ASN A 381 -8.70 19.07 -18.68
C ASN A 381 -8.00 18.15 -19.67
N LYS A 382 -7.34 18.68 -20.70
CA LYS A 382 -6.63 17.85 -21.68
C LYS A 382 -5.48 17.05 -21.05
N TYR A 383 -4.65 17.67 -20.21
CA TYR A 383 -3.37 17.09 -19.79
C TYR A 383 -3.32 16.58 -18.35
N PHE A 384 -3.97 17.26 -17.40
CA PHE A 384 -3.83 16.99 -15.96
C PHE A 384 -5.11 16.47 -15.31
N ASN A 385 -6.27 16.56 -15.96
CA ASN A 385 -7.50 15.91 -15.50
C ASN A 385 -7.66 14.49 -16.07
N ASN A 386 -6.54 13.78 -16.21
CA ASN A 386 -6.51 12.37 -16.56
C ASN A 386 -6.11 11.58 -15.31
N HIS A 387 -6.99 10.67 -14.91
CA HIS A 387 -6.87 9.84 -13.72
C HIS A 387 -6.00 8.58 -13.93
N GLN A 388 -5.50 8.37 -15.15
CA GLN A 388 -4.46 7.39 -15.41
C GLN A 388 -3.10 7.89 -14.90
N ILE A 389 -2.29 6.98 -14.36
CA ILE A 389 -0.88 7.26 -14.06
C ILE A 389 -0.13 7.71 -15.32
N ALA A 390 0.67 8.75 -15.20
CA ALA A 390 1.40 9.33 -16.32
C ALA A 390 2.83 9.71 -15.96
N VAL A 391 3.67 9.81 -16.99
CA VAL A 391 5.01 10.40 -16.90
C VAL A 391 5.05 11.76 -17.58
N ILE A 392 5.94 12.64 -17.11
CA ILE A 392 6.14 13.96 -17.73
C ILE A 392 7.28 13.86 -18.75
N THR A 393 7.04 14.33 -19.98
CA THR A 393 8.02 14.29 -21.08
C THR A 393 8.55 15.70 -21.41
N PRO A 394 9.75 15.85 -22.00
CA PRO A 394 10.34 17.14 -22.38
C PRO A 394 9.71 17.72 -23.66
N ASN A 395 8.40 17.58 -23.78
CA ASN A 395 7.64 17.95 -24.95
C ASN A 395 6.92 19.28 -24.70
N LYS A 396 6.81 20.10 -25.75
CA LYS A 396 5.97 21.29 -25.82
C LYS A 396 4.60 20.96 -26.42
N ILE A 397 3.62 21.80 -26.13
CA ILE A 397 2.29 21.77 -26.74
C ILE A 397 2.16 22.93 -27.74
N ASP A 398 1.15 22.88 -28.60
CA ASP A 398 0.95 23.93 -29.62
C ASP A 398 0.69 25.29 -28.97
N TYR A 399 0.06 25.31 -27.78
CA TYR A 399 -0.13 26.53 -27.01
C TYR A 399 1.20 27.24 -26.63
N ASN A 400 2.30 26.51 -26.39
CA ASN A 400 3.59 27.15 -26.09
C ASN A 400 4.11 27.96 -27.28
N ASP A 401 3.93 27.45 -28.50
CA ASP A 401 4.35 28.14 -29.73
C ASP A 401 3.48 29.37 -30.04
N PHE A 402 2.24 29.38 -29.53
CA PHE A 402 1.38 30.56 -29.54
C PHE A 402 1.91 31.63 -28.57
N LEU A 403 2.27 31.26 -27.34
CA LEU A 403 2.83 32.17 -26.33
C LEU A 403 4.16 32.80 -26.78
N SER A 404 5.03 32.04 -27.44
CA SER A 404 6.32 32.56 -27.94
C SER A 404 6.18 33.51 -29.15
N GLY A 405 4.97 33.61 -29.74
CA GLY A 405 4.70 34.40 -30.94
C GLY A 405 5.20 33.74 -32.23
N ASP A 406 5.77 32.53 -32.17
CA ASP A 406 6.28 31.79 -33.33
C ASP A 406 5.15 31.34 -34.27
N ARG A 407 3.89 31.38 -33.79
CA ARG A 407 2.70 31.04 -34.57
C ARG A 407 1.53 32.03 -34.41
N GLN A 408 1.78 33.35 -34.50
CA GLN A 408 0.69 34.36 -34.57
C GLN A 408 -0.35 34.05 -35.67
N GLN A 409 0.07 33.42 -36.76
CA GLN A 409 -0.80 32.98 -37.86
C GLN A 409 -1.83 31.92 -37.44
N MET A 410 -1.60 31.15 -36.37
CA MET A 410 -2.56 30.15 -35.89
C MET A 410 -3.77 30.73 -35.17
N ALA A 411 -3.62 31.87 -34.50
CA ALA A 411 -4.77 32.58 -33.93
C ALA A 411 -5.66 33.18 -35.04
N GLU A 412 -5.04 33.69 -36.10
CA GLU A 412 -5.74 34.15 -37.31
C GLU A 412 -6.40 32.98 -38.08
N ASP A 413 -5.72 31.84 -38.20
CA ASP A 413 -6.25 30.67 -38.91
C ASP A 413 -7.36 29.94 -38.13
N ALA A 414 -7.23 29.81 -36.80
CA ALA A 414 -8.28 29.28 -35.92
C ALA A 414 -9.58 30.12 -35.99
N SER A 415 -9.45 31.42 -36.31
CA SER A 415 -10.58 32.34 -36.49
C SER A 415 -11.33 32.18 -37.84
N ALA A 416 -10.75 31.48 -38.83
CA ALA A 416 -11.21 31.51 -40.23
C ALA A 416 -12.28 30.47 -40.63
N SER A 417 -12.90 29.72 -39.69
CA SER A 417 -13.93 28.69 -39.93
C SER A 417 -13.51 27.45 -40.75
N CYS A 418 -12.23 27.35 -41.14
CA CYS A 418 -11.73 26.26 -41.98
C CYS A 418 -10.60 25.45 -41.34
N TYR A 419 -10.09 25.80 -40.15
CA TYR A 419 -8.91 25.15 -39.59
C TYR A 419 -9.22 23.85 -38.84
N TYR A 420 -10.45 23.69 -38.35
CA TYR A 420 -10.95 22.38 -37.90
C TYR A 420 -11.34 21.45 -39.07
N SER A 421 -11.02 21.82 -40.33
CA SER A 421 -11.22 20.94 -41.49
C SER A 421 -10.24 19.75 -41.47
N GLY A 422 -10.51 18.77 -40.62
CA GLY A 422 -9.89 17.43 -40.63
C GLY A 422 -8.42 17.32 -40.23
N THR A 423 -7.60 18.39 -40.32
CA THR A 423 -6.14 18.31 -40.05
C THR A 423 -5.74 18.59 -38.62
N TYR A 424 -6.47 19.46 -37.90
CA TYR A 424 -6.14 19.77 -36.50
C TYR A 424 -6.83 18.83 -35.52
N PHE A 425 -8.11 18.48 -35.77
CA PHE A 425 -8.80 17.40 -35.06
C PHE A 425 -8.00 16.10 -35.07
N ALA A 426 -7.50 15.69 -36.24
CA ALA A 426 -6.69 14.48 -36.38
C ALA A 426 -5.33 14.52 -35.64
N LYS A 427 -4.91 15.68 -35.13
CA LYS A 427 -3.71 15.82 -34.27
C LYS A 427 -4.06 15.84 -32.79
N GLU A 428 -5.26 16.27 -32.45
CA GLU A 428 -5.74 16.35 -31.07
C GLU A 428 -6.32 15.03 -30.54
N VAL A 429 -6.56 14.05 -31.41
CA VAL A 429 -7.01 12.71 -31.03
C VAL A 429 -6.02 11.63 -31.41
N ASN A 430 -5.95 10.56 -30.62
CA ASN A 430 -5.26 9.33 -30.98
C ASN A 430 -6.16 8.40 -31.83
N ASP A 431 -5.67 7.21 -32.16
CA ASP A 431 -6.39 6.24 -33.00
C ASP A 431 -7.71 5.75 -32.38
N ASP A 432 -7.87 5.85 -31.06
CA ASP A 432 -9.08 5.48 -30.31
C ASP A 432 -10.08 6.65 -30.15
N GLY A 433 -9.75 7.83 -30.67
CA GLY A 433 -10.57 9.04 -30.52
C GLY A 433 -10.48 9.68 -29.14
N LEU A 434 -9.47 9.32 -28.35
CA LEU A 434 -9.13 9.94 -27.08
C LEU A 434 -8.13 11.09 -27.30
N PRO A 435 -7.99 12.02 -26.34
CA PRO A 435 -7.13 13.19 -26.50
C PRO A 435 -5.67 12.78 -26.65
N ASN A 436 -4.99 13.29 -27.68
CA ASN A 436 -3.55 13.13 -27.82
C ASN A 436 -2.82 14.03 -26.82
N THR A 437 -2.06 13.41 -25.91
CA THR A 437 -1.30 14.09 -24.87
C THR A 437 0.21 14.06 -25.07
N GLU A 438 0.75 13.56 -26.18
CA GLU A 438 2.21 13.40 -26.33
C GLU A 438 2.96 14.73 -26.50
N GLY A 439 2.37 15.69 -27.23
CA GLY A 439 3.05 16.95 -27.59
C GLY A 439 4.17 16.76 -28.63
N SER A 440 5.11 17.69 -28.69
CA SER A 440 6.27 17.66 -29.60
C SER A 440 7.57 17.89 -28.86
N TYR A 441 8.61 17.13 -29.17
CA TYR A 441 9.91 17.23 -28.49
C TYR A 441 10.51 18.64 -28.49
N SER A 442 10.98 19.10 -27.33
CA SER A 442 11.71 20.35 -27.16
C SER A 442 13.13 20.10 -26.66
N ALA A 443 14.12 20.51 -27.45
CA ALA A 443 15.53 20.41 -27.05
C ALA A 443 15.87 21.31 -25.86
N GLU A 444 15.13 22.41 -25.67
CA GLU A 444 15.31 23.34 -24.55
C GLU A 444 14.76 22.73 -23.25
N TYR A 445 13.62 22.06 -23.30
CA TYR A 445 13.08 21.34 -22.14
C TYR A 445 13.94 20.13 -21.78
N ALA A 446 14.39 19.37 -22.78
CA ALA A 446 15.36 18.29 -22.57
C ALA A 446 16.74 18.77 -22.08
N ALA A 447 16.99 20.09 -22.10
CA ALA A 447 18.18 20.69 -21.51
C ALA A 447 18.10 20.87 -19.99
N LEU A 448 16.89 20.85 -19.42
CA LEU A 448 16.67 21.01 -17.99
C LEU A 448 17.19 19.81 -17.19
N PRO A 449 17.72 20.02 -15.97
CA PRO A 449 18.29 18.95 -15.15
C PRO A 449 17.38 17.75 -14.93
N GLY A 450 16.06 17.97 -14.77
CA GLY A 450 15.09 16.90 -14.54
C GLY A 450 14.88 15.96 -15.73
N PHE A 451 15.37 16.29 -16.93
CA PHE A 451 15.26 15.43 -18.13
C PHE A 451 16.62 14.88 -18.58
N LYS A 452 17.69 15.10 -17.80
CA LYS A 452 19.05 14.69 -18.17
C LYS A 452 19.36 13.23 -17.94
N ILE A 453 18.61 12.57 -17.07
CA ILE A 453 18.82 11.16 -16.76
C ILE A 453 18.17 10.33 -17.86
N ASP A 454 18.94 9.41 -18.43
CA ASP A 454 18.47 8.44 -19.40
C ASP A 454 17.62 7.39 -18.69
N THR A 455 16.30 7.48 -18.93
CA THR A 455 15.28 6.61 -18.37
C THR A 455 14.79 5.58 -19.37
N LYS A 456 15.33 5.54 -20.60
CA LYS A 456 14.77 4.75 -21.70
C LYS A 456 14.92 3.24 -21.50
N GLY A 457 15.90 2.84 -20.70
CA GLY A 457 16.06 1.45 -20.25
C GLY A 457 14.96 1.02 -19.28
N ILE A 458 14.31 1.97 -18.60
CA ILE A 458 13.29 1.74 -17.57
C ILE A 458 11.88 1.96 -18.11
N ILE A 459 11.67 2.92 -19.01
CA ILE A 459 10.36 3.21 -19.58
C ILE A 459 10.51 3.70 -21.02
N ASP A 460 9.72 3.13 -21.93
CA ASP A 460 9.68 3.58 -23.32
C ASP A 460 8.43 4.43 -23.59
N VAL A 461 8.65 5.73 -23.74
CA VAL A 461 7.64 6.71 -24.18
C VAL A 461 8.12 7.39 -25.47
N GLY A 462 8.32 6.56 -26.50
CA GLY A 462 8.80 7.02 -27.81
C GLY A 462 10.27 7.44 -27.78
N GLY A 463 11.09 6.75 -26.98
CA GLY A 463 12.54 6.99 -26.88
C GLY A 463 12.95 8.34 -26.26
N SER A 464 12.05 9.02 -25.56
CA SER A 464 12.33 10.24 -24.80
C SER A 464 12.66 9.94 -23.34
N ASN A 465 13.51 10.76 -22.73
CA ASN A 465 13.66 10.73 -21.27
C ASN A 465 12.38 11.27 -20.63
N VAL A 466 12.08 10.84 -19.41
CA VAL A 466 10.99 11.40 -18.60
C VAL A 466 11.54 12.25 -17.46
N LEU A 467 10.67 13.01 -16.82
CA LEU A 467 11.04 13.84 -15.69
C LEU A 467 11.49 12.96 -14.52
N THR A 468 12.67 13.23 -13.99
CA THR A 468 13.19 12.63 -12.78
C THR A 468 13.44 13.69 -11.71
N ASN A 469 13.48 13.30 -10.44
CA ASN A 469 13.92 14.18 -9.35
C ASN A 469 15.46 14.31 -9.32
N GLU A 470 16.01 14.90 -8.25
CA GLU A 470 17.45 15.11 -8.07
C GLU A 470 18.25 13.82 -7.87
N LYS A 471 17.59 12.74 -7.45
CA LYS A 471 18.19 11.41 -7.24
C LYS A 471 18.07 10.52 -8.48
N GLY A 472 17.35 10.98 -9.50
CA GLY A 472 17.08 10.23 -10.73
C GLY A 472 15.85 9.34 -10.71
N GLN A 473 15.04 9.42 -9.65
CA GLN A 473 13.77 8.69 -9.59
C GLN A 473 12.77 9.35 -10.53
N ILE A 474 12.08 8.53 -11.32
CA ILE A 474 11.03 9.00 -12.23
C ILE A 474 9.91 9.65 -11.41
N VAL A 475 9.48 10.83 -11.85
CA VAL A 475 8.33 11.54 -11.30
C VAL A 475 7.09 11.08 -12.06
N LEU A 476 6.23 10.32 -11.37
CA LEU A 476 4.91 9.96 -11.87
C LEU A 476 3.92 11.07 -11.52
N ALA A 477 2.89 11.24 -12.32
CA ALA A 477 1.80 12.18 -12.08
C ALA A 477 0.46 11.47 -12.23
N VAL A 478 -0.46 11.72 -11.30
CA VAL A 478 -1.82 11.19 -11.38
C VAL A 478 -2.82 12.18 -10.80
N ARG A 479 -3.93 12.37 -11.50
CA ARG A 479 -5.11 13.02 -10.94
C ARG A 479 -5.82 12.03 -10.04
N ALA A 480 -6.05 12.39 -8.79
CA ALA A 480 -6.80 11.55 -7.88
C ALA A 480 -7.58 12.40 -6.88
N GLY A 481 -8.61 11.79 -6.30
CA GLY A 481 -9.38 12.43 -5.25
C GLY A 481 -10.69 11.73 -4.95
N THR A 482 -11.26 12.08 -3.80
CA THR A 482 -12.58 11.67 -3.35
C THR A 482 -13.50 12.88 -3.27
N ASP A 483 -14.69 12.73 -2.69
CA ASP A 483 -15.55 13.89 -2.40
C ASP A 483 -14.95 14.84 -1.35
N SER A 484 -13.93 14.41 -0.59
CA SER A 484 -13.30 15.23 0.45
C SER A 484 -12.03 15.94 0.02
N TYR A 485 -11.38 15.50 -1.06
CA TYR A 485 -10.20 16.15 -1.62
C TYR A 485 -10.04 15.80 -3.08
N GLN A 486 -9.45 16.69 -3.87
CA GLN A 486 -9.14 16.43 -5.26
C GLN A 486 -7.83 17.14 -5.59
N GLY A 487 -6.80 16.43 -6.05
CA GLY A 487 -5.56 17.07 -6.55
C GLY A 487 -4.84 16.31 -7.65
N VAL A 488 -3.69 16.84 -8.07
CA VAL A 488 -2.69 16.07 -8.82
C VAL A 488 -1.59 15.69 -7.84
N HIS A 489 -1.30 14.40 -7.79
CA HIS A 489 -0.18 13.85 -7.03
C HIS A 489 1.02 13.71 -7.97
N PHE A 490 2.16 14.24 -7.57
CA PHE A 490 3.46 13.91 -8.15
C PHE A 490 4.16 12.94 -7.23
N ILE A 491 4.52 11.75 -7.73
CA ILE A 491 4.96 10.61 -6.92
C ILE A 491 6.37 10.23 -7.33
N CYS A 492 7.23 9.97 -6.34
CA CYS A 492 8.53 9.31 -6.54
C CYS A 492 8.57 8.02 -5.74
N VAL A 493 9.05 6.94 -6.38
CA VAL A 493 9.25 5.66 -5.71
C VAL A 493 10.63 5.65 -5.06
N ASP A 494 10.62 5.69 -3.74
CA ASP A 494 11.77 5.69 -2.87
C ASP A 494 12.39 4.31 -2.67
N ARG A 495 11.53 3.30 -2.64
CA ARG A 495 11.90 1.89 -2.79
C ARG A 495 10.73 1.16 -3.43
N SER A 496 11.01 0.45 -4.52
CA SER A 496 10.04 -0.44 -5.18
C SER A 496 10.11 -1.83 -4.55
N ALA A 497 8.95 -2.44 -4.34
CA ALA A 497 8.86 -3.84 -3.92
C ALA A 497 9.37 -4.82 -4.98
N LEU A 498 9.40 -4.42 -6.25
CA LEU A 498 9.95 -5.24 -7.34
C LEU A 498 11.47 -5.10 -7.45
N SER A 499 12.13 -4.26 -6.65
CA SER A 499 13.58 -4.04 -6.74
C SER A 499 14.32 -4.56 -5.51
N GLU A 500 15.02 -5.70 -5.66
CA GLU A 500 15.76 -6.31 -4.56
C GLU A 500 16.88 -5.41 -4.04
N PHE A 501 17.58 -4.66 -4.90
CA PHE A 501 18.75 -3.85 -4.51
C PHE A 501 18.57 -2.34 -4.77
N GLY A 502 17.40 -1.92 -5.26
CA GLY A 502 17.13 -0.54 -5.63
C GLY A 502 17.62 -0.19 -7.03
N MET A 503 17.64 1.11 -7.30
CA MET A 503 18.11 1.67 -8.57
C MET A 503 19.36 2.51 -8.34
N SER A 504 20.22 2.56 -9.35
CA SER A 504 21.43 3.38 -9.37
C SER A 504 21.40 4.31 -10.59
N VAL A 505 22.11 5.42 -10.47
CA VAL A 505 22.39 6.33 -11.59
C VAL A 505 23.88 6.28 -11.87
N ASP A 506 24.28 5.71 -13.00
CA ASP A 506 25.66 5.69 -13.48
C ASP A 506 25.79 6.45 -14.81
N GLU A 507 26.75 7.37 -14.90
CA GLU A 507 26.94 8.25 -16.06
C GLU A 507 25.65 8.93 -16.61
N ASN A 508 24.69 9.25 -15.72
CA ASN A 508 23.34 9.73 -16.01
C ASN A 508 22.37 8.70 -16.61
N THR A 509 22.66 7.41 -16.53
CA THR A 509 21.74 6.33 -16.92
C THR A 509 21.13 5.72 -15.67
N LEU A 510 19.80 5.63 -15.64
CA LEU A 510 19.08 4.99 -14.55
C LEU A 510 18.95 3.48 -14.84
N SER A 511 19.37 2.65 -13.89
CA SER A 511 19.30 1.18 -14.01
C SER A 511 18.95 0.52 -12.68
N TYR A 512 18.36 -0.67 -12.74
CA TYR A 512 18.21 -1.52 -11.56
C TYR A 512 19.57 -2.10 -11.14
N THR A 513 19.87 -2.06 -9.85
CA THR A 513 21.08 -2.71 -9.34
C THR A 513 20.91 -4.24 -9.36
N THR A 514 21.85 -4.92 -10.01
CA THR A 514 21.86 -6.38 -10.11
C THR A 514 22.45 -7.04 -8.86
N ALA A 515 22.19 -8.34 -8.69
CA ALA A 515 22.80 -9.12 -7.60
C ALA A 515 24.34 -9.16 -7.69
N GLU A 516 24.91 -9.18 -8.90
CA GLU A 516 26.37 -9.16 -9.10
C GLU A 516 26.97 -7.81 -8.67
N GLU A 517 26.34 -6.71 -9.06
CA GLU A 517 26.77 -5.37 -8.66
C GLU A 517 26.65 -5.20 -7.15
N TYR A 518 25.51 -5.56 -6.56
CA TYR A 518 25.32 -5.52 -5.12
C TYR A 518 26.39 -6.34 -4.38
N ALA A 519 26.66 -7.57 -4.82
CA ALA A 519 27.70 -8.40 -4.19
C ALA A 519 29.10 -7.78 -4.31
N ALA A 520 29.38 -7.03 -5.37
CA ALA A 520 30.66 -6.37 -5.59
C ALA A 520 30.86 -5.13 -4.70
N VAL A 521 29.78 -4.41 -4.35
CA VAL A 521 29.88 -3.08 -3.71
C VAL A 521 29.26 -2.97 -2.32
N SER A 522 28.35 -3.87 -1.93
CA SER A 522 27.52 -3.74 -0.70
C SER A 522 28.31 -3.64 0.60
N ALA A 523 29.52 -4.19 0.65
CA ALA A 523 30.40 -4.07 1.82
C ALA A 523 31.07 -2.70 1.94
N ASN A 524 31.19 -1.94 0.85
CA ASN A 524 31.99 -0.71 0.78
C ASN A 524 31.21 0.49 0.23
N SER A 525 29.89 0.37 0.09
CA SER A 525 29.05 1.43 -0.46
C SER A 525 27.65 1.37 0.13
N ASP A 526 26.98 2.49 -0.02
CA ASP A 526 25.61 2.69 0.43
C ASP A 526 24.59 2.12 -0.56
N VAL A 527 24.56 0.79 -0.63
CA VAL A 527 23.58 0.04 -1.43
C VAL A 527 22.92 -0.99 -0.52
N THR A 528 21.59 -1.04 -0.56
CA THR A 528 20.79 -1.89 0.31
C THR A 528 20.00 -2.95 -0.45
N SER A 529 19.98 -4.18 0.07
CA SER A 529 18.92 -5.14 -0.29
C SER A 529 17.56 -4.69 0.27
N LEU A 530 16.46 -5.30 -0.17
CA LEU A 530 15.11 -4.96 0.28
C LEU A 530 14.96 -5.23 1.79
N SER A 531 15.55 -6.34 2.23
CA SER A 531 15.66 -6.75 3.63
C SER A 531 16.46 -5.73 4.47
N GLU A 532 17.59 -5.24 3.96
CA GLU A 532 18.35 -4.17 4.62
C GLU A 532 17.57 -2.84 4.65
N TYR A 533 16.86 -2.51 3.58
CA TYR A 533 16.10 -1.27 3.46
C TYR A 533 14.93 -1.19 4.44
N TYR A 534 14.22 -2.30 4.66
CA TYR A 534 13.17 -2.42 5.69
C TYR A 534 13.72 -3.09 6.95
N THR A 535 14.79 -2.51 7.50
CA THR A 535 15.34 -2.92 8.79
C THR A 535 14.48 -2.44 9.96
N MET A 536 14.47 -3.23 11.03
CA MET A 536 13.85 -2.90 12.33
C MET A 536 14.88 -2.42 13.36
N GLN A 537 16.10 -2.14 12.92
CA GLN A 537 17.19 -1.63 13.76
C GLN A 537 17.37 -0.13 13.56
N THR A 538 18.07 0.52 14.50
CA THR A 538 18.43 1.95 14.44
C THR A 538 19.89 2.15 14.01
N PRO A 539 20.26 3.28 13.36
CA PRO A 539 21.60 3.51 12.79
C PRO A 539 22.77 3.49 13.78
N ASP A 540 22.52 3.61 15.08
CA ASP A 540 23.53 3.49 16.14
C ASP A 540 23.94 2.04 16.42
N ARG A 541 23.22 1.05 15.88
CA ARG A 541 23.50 -0.39 16.03
C ARG A 541 24.47 -0.94 14.98
N VAL A 542 25.49 -0.20 14.60
CA VAL A 542 26.56 -0.71 13.71
C VAL A 542 27.62 -1.48 14.50
N PRO A 543 28.27 -2.50 13.93
CA PRO A 543 29.33 -3.23 14.63
C PRO A 543 30.57 -2.37 14.81
N SER A 544 31.31 -2.61 15.89
CA SER A 544 32.61 -1.95 16.12
C SER A 544 33.73 -2.52 15.24
N ASN A 545 33.55 -3.72 14.69
CA ASN A 545 34.42 -4.38 13.73
C ASN A 545 33.56 -5.27 12.81
N PRO A 546 33.63 -5.14 11.48
CA PRO A 546 32.92 -6.00 10.54
C PRO A 546 33.15 -7.51 10.76
N ASP A 547 34.35 -7.91 11.19
CA ASP A 547 34.68 -9.32 11.44
C ASP A 547 33.87 -9.97 12.59
N SER A 548 33.16 -9.17 13.39
CA SER A 548 32.31 -9.66 14.49
C SER A 548 30.91 -10.09 14.03
N VAL A 549 30.55 -9.76 12.80
CA VAL A 549 29.25 -10.07 12.22
C VAL A 549 29.30 -11.43 11.54
N THR A 550 28.38 -12.30 11.94
CA THR A 550 28.15 -13.62 11.35
C THR A 550 26.72 -13.67 10.81
N GLU A 551 26.44 -14.65 9.97
CA GLU A 551 25.08 -14.92 9.50
C GLU A 551 24.09 -15.04 10.67
N GLU A 552 24.47 -15.80 11.71
CA GLU A 552 23.67 -16.02 12.93
C GLU A 552 23.44 -14.78 13.81
N ASN A 553 24.16 -13.67 13.63
CA ASN A 553 24.02 -12.50 14.49
C ASN A 553 23.78 -11.18 13.72
N SER A 554 23.80 -11.23 12.38
CA SER A 554 23.64 -10.08 11.49
C SER A 554 22.37 -9.27 11.78
N TYR A 555 21.25 -9.92 12.12
CA TYR A 555 19.98 -9.28 12.47
C TYR A 555 20.04 -8.33 13.68
N ARG A 556 21.11 -8.39 14.48
CA ARG A 556 21.33 -7.51 15.64
C ARG A 556 21.95 -6.17 15.25
N TYR A 557 22.56 -6.13 14.08
CA TYR A 557 23.26 -4.97 13.58
C TYR A 557 22.41 -4.27 12.53
N TYR A 558 22.44 -2.95 12.58
CA TYR A 558 21.89 -2.14 11.51
C TYR A 558 22.72 -2.35 10.23
N PRO A 559 22.09 -2.39 9.04
CA PRO A 559 22.81 -2.51 7.78
C PRO A 559 23.91 -1.46 7.66
N TYR A 560 25.13 -1.89 7.34
CA TYR A 560 26.32 -1.05 7.37
C TYR A 560 27.24 -1.33 6.19
N TYR A 561 28.13 -0.40 5.90
CA TYR A 561 29.25 -0.57 4.98
C TYR A 561 30.53 -0.01 5.60
N GLU A 562 31.68 -0.45 5.09
CA GLU A 562 33.01 0.04 5.48
C GLU A 562 33.47 1.12 4.48
N GLU A 563 33.80 2.30 4.99
CA GLU A 563 34.41 3.36 4.18
C GLU A 563 35.88 3.05 3.87
N GLY A 564 36.44 3.73 2.87
CA GLY A 564 37.83 3.49 2.44
C GLY A 564 38.91 3.75 3.51
N ASP A 565 38.56 4.35 4.65
CA ASP A 565 39.43 4.55 5.82
C ASP A 565 39.23 3.51 6.93
N GLY A 566 38.34 2.54 6.73
CA GLY A 566 38.00 1.47 7.68
C GLY A 566 36.88 1.82 8.66
N ALA A 567 36.23 2.98 8.52
CA ALA A 567 35.10 3.35 9.36
C ALA A 567 33.84 2.55 8.97
N VAL A 568 33.13 2.04 9.98
CA VAL A 568 31.83 1.39 9.79
C VAL A 568 30.72 2.43 9.86
N VAL A 569 29.95 2.56 8.79
CA VAL A 569 28.88 3.55 8.66
C VAL A 569 27.56 2.87 8.31
N ALA A 570 26.47 3.41 8.85
CA ALA A 570 25.12 2.94 8.59
C ALA A 570 24.70 3.22 7.14
N LYS A 571 24.05 2.25 6.48
CA LYS A 571 23.44 2.42 5.15
C LYS A 571 22.17 3.27 5.22
N HIS A 572 21.74 3.83 4.10
CA HIS A 572 20.43 4.47 3.97
C HIS A 572 19.33 3.41 3.83
N THR A 573 18.35 3.48 4.73
CA THR A 573 17.19 2.59 4.81
C THR A 573 15.92 3.42 5.02
N PHE A 574 14.75 2.79 5.10
CA PHE A 574 13.51 3.46 5.52
C PHE A 574 13.70 4.23 6.85
N VAL A 575 14.44 3.66 7.81
CA VAL A 575 14.58 4.19 9.16
C VAL A 575 15.26 5.56 9.23
N ASN A 576 16.24 5.82 8.36
CA ASN A 576 17.10 7.02 8.44
C ASN A 576 17.14 7.88 7.18
N LYS A 577 16.25 7.65 6.21
CA LYS A 577 16.23 8.40 4.94
C LYS A 577 15.90 9.89 5.11
N LEU A 578 15.02 10.24 6.04
CA LEU A 578 14.53 11.60 6.25
C LEU A 578 14.40 11.88 7.75
N THR A 579 15.44 12.44 8.37
CA THR A 579 15.32 12.97 9.73
C THR A 579 14.65 14.34 9.65
N SER A 580 13.32 14.37 9.71
CA SER A 580 12.62 15.58 10.16
C SER A 580 13.01 15.89 11.62
N THR A 581 12.74 17.09 12.12
CA THR A 581 13.00 17.40 13.55
C THR A 581 12.10 16.62 14.51
N ASP A 582 11.04 15.99 14.00
CA ASP A 582 9.92 15.49 14.81
C ASP A 582 9.83 13.96 14.87
N SER A 583 10.40 13.22 13.90
CA SER A 583 10.40 11.76 13.86
C SER A 583 11.74 11.15 14.30
N THR A 584 11.72 10.20 15.24
CA THR A 584 12.95 9.53 15.71
C THR A 584 13.26 8.26 14.89
N TYR A 585 14.54 7.84 14.86
CA TYR A 585 14.91 6.53 14.27
C TYR A 585 14.17 5.36 14.92
N ALA A 586 13.83 5.47 16.20
CA ALA A 586 13.07 4.45 16.92
C ALA A 586 11.64 4.33 16.37
N GLU A 587 10.95 5.45 16.15
CA GLU A 587 9.60 5.44 15.60
C GLU A 587 9.54 4.80 14.21
N ASN A 588 10.50 5.09 13.33
CA ASN A 588 10.52 4.47 12.01
C ASN A 588 10.86 2.97 12.06
N ALA A 589 11.74 2.55 12.98
CA ALA A 589 12.01 1.14 13.22
C ALA A 589 10.79 0.40 13.80
N ASP A 590 10.04 1.06 14.68
CA ASP A 590 8.80 0.52 15.25
C ASP A 590 7.71 0.40 14.17
N LYS A 591 7.58 1.36 13.26
CA LYS A 591 6.68 1.26 12.09
C LYS A 591 6.93 0.00 11.26
N VAL A 592 8.20 -0.27 10.92
CA VAL A 592 8.57 -1.50 10.18
C VAL A 592 8.26 -2.74 11.04
N THR A 593 8.57 -2.69 12.34
CA THR A 593 8.32 -3.80 13.27
C THR A 593 6.84 -4.15 13.37
N GLU A 594 5.97 -3.14 13.47
CA GLU A 594 4.52 -3.31 13.56
C GLU A 594 3.94 -3.83 12.24
N ALA A 595 4.40 -3.32 11.09
CA ALA A 595 4.00 -3.83 9.78
C ALA A 595 4.35 -5.34 9.65
N VAL A 596 5.58 -5.72 9.99
CA VAL A 596 6.04 -7.13 9.95
C VAL A 596 5.32 -8.01 10.98
N ARG A 597 4.93 -7.47 12.13
CA ARG A 597 4.22 -8.24 13.16
C ARG A 597 2.77 -8.52 12.77
N ASN A 598 2.11 -7.55 12.12
CA ASN A 598 0.66 -7.55 11.95
C ASN A 598 0.18 -7.90 10.54
N TYR A 599 1.09 -8.08 9.56
CA TYR A 599 0.68 -8.26 8.17
C TYR A 599 -0.17 -9.52 7.91
N ASP A 600 0.11 -10.62 8.60
CA ASP A 600 -0.64 -11.86 8.41
C ASP A 600 -1.50 -12.19 9.63
N SER A 601 -2.82 -12.18 9.44
CA SER A 601 -3.78 -12.55 10.49
C SER A 601 -3.69 -14.03 10.91
N ASN A 602 -2.97 -14.86 10.14
CA ASN A 602 -2.80 -16.30 10.36
C ASN A 602 -1.54 -16.67 11.14
N VAL A 603 -0.76 -15.71 11.66
CA VAL A 603 0.45 -16.03 12.44
C VAL A 603 0.18 -17.00 13.58
N ASP A 604 -0.93 -16.79 14.28
CA ASP A 604 -1.40 -17.71 15.33
C ASP A 604 -1.60 -19.15 14.83
N ASN A 605 -2.09 -19.30 13.60
CA ASN A 605 -2.25 -20.61 12.98
C ASN A 605 -0.90 -21.25 12.63
N TYR A 606 0.13 -20.48 12.26
CA TYR A 606 1.48 -21.01 12.02
C TYR A 606 2.13 -21.46 13.33
N ILE A 607 2.05 -20.62 14.36
CA ILE A 607 2.50 -20.95 15.73
C ILE A 607 1.86 -22.25 16.20
N PHE A 608 0.56 -22.41 15.99
CA PHE A 608 -0.15 -23.64 16.34
C PHE A 608 0.44 -24.87 15.63
N GLN A 609 0.70 -24.76 14.33
CA GLN A 609 1.28 -25.85 13.53
C GLN A 609 2.71 -26.19 13.97
N GLU A 610 3.54 -25.20 14.28
CA GLU A 610 4.90 -25.39 14.81
C GLU A 610 4.87 -26.14 16.15
N LEU A 611 4.04 -25.68 17.08
CA LEU A 611 3.86 -26.33 18.39
C LEU A 611 3.34 -27.77 18.25
N LEU A 612 2.40 -28.01 17.33
CA LEU A 612 1.87 -29.35 17.09
C LEU A 612 2.94 -30.29 16.51
N SER A 613 3.74 -29.80 15.57
CA SER A 613 4.82 -30.56 14.92
C SER A 613 5.99 -30.87 15.87
N GLY A 614 6.08 -30.19 17.01
CA GLY A 614 7.17 -30.35 17.98
C GLY A 614 8.48 -29.72 17.52
N GLN A 615 8.46 -28.72 16.63
CA GLN A 615 9.66 -27.93 16.38
C GLN A 615 10.07 -27.21 17.67
N GLY A 616 11.15 -27.69 18.30
CA GLY A 616 11.68 -27.16 19.54
C GLY A 616 11.09 -27.74 20.84
N THR A 617 10.11 -28.66 20.77
CA THR A 617 9.42 -29.27 21.94
C THR A 617 9.06 -30.74 21.68
N SER A 618 8.38 -31.40 22.63
CA SER A 618 7.82 -32.74 22.39
C SER A 618 6.60 -32.67 21.45
N SER A 619 6.65 -33.37 20.31
CA SER A 619 5.54 -33.42 19.34
C SER A 619 4.23 -33.92 19.98
N ILE A 620 3.12 -33.24 19.73
CA ILE A 620 1.80 -33.64 20.22
C ILE A 620 1.04 -34.36 19.09
N THR A 621 0.47 -35.51 19.42
CA THR A 621 -0.32 -36.30 18.47
C THR A 621 -1.77 -36.36 18.91
N PHE A 622 -2.68 -36.21 17.97
CA PHE A 622 -4.10 -36.42 18.20
C PHE A 622 -4.37 -37.93 18.26
N ASN A 623 -4.78 -38.43 19.42
CA ASN A 623 -5.23 -39.83 19.55
C ASN A 623 -6.58 -40.07 18.85
N ASP A 624 -7.39 -39.02 18.72
CA ASP A 624 -8.65 -39.01 17.98
C ASP A 624 -8.40 -38.33 16.63
N GLU A 625 -8.36 -39.13 15.56
CA GLU A 625 -8.09 -38.65 14.20
C GLU A 625 -9.18 -37.69 13.70
N ASP A 626 -10.45 -37.91 14.05
CA ASP A 626 -11.57 -37.07 13.61
C ASP A 626 -11.49 -35.69 14.27
N PHE A 627 -11.17 -35.64 15.56
CA PHE A 627 -10.92 -34.38 16.27
C PHE A 627 -9.68 -33.66 15.73
N GLY A 628 -8.59 -34.38 15.45
CA GLY A 628 -7.40 -33.81 14.82
C GLY A 628 -7.72 -33.21 13.45
N ASN A 629 -8.49 -33.91 12.63
CA ASN A 629 -8.94 -33.46 11.32
C ASN A 629 -9.86 -32.24 11.41
N LEU A 630 -10.73 -32.16 12.43
CA LEU A 630 -11.56 -30.97 12.68
C LEU A 630 -10.72 -29.71 12.86
N ILE A 631 -9.65 -29.78 13.66
CA ILE A 631 -8.76 -28.64 13.90
C ILE A 631 -7.96 -28.27 12.65
N LYS A 632 -7.37 -29.26 11.97
CA LYS A 632 -6.60 -29.04 10.73
C LYS A 632 -7.46 -28.41 9.64
N ASN A 633 -8.67 -28.91 9.44
CA ASN A 633 -9.63 -28.36 8.48
C ASN A 633 -10.06 -26.93 8.85
N TYR A 634 -10.20 -26.61 10.14
CA TYR A 634 -10.47 -25.25 10.58
C TYR A 634 -9.32 -24.29 10.23
N ILE A 635 -8.08 -24.70 10.49
CA ILE A 635 -6.88 -23.92 10.14
C ILE A 635 -6.82 -23.72 8.62
N LYS A 636 -6.93 -24.80 7.84
CA LYS A 636 -6.94 -24.77 6.38
C LYS A 636 -8.01 -23.82 5.84
N ALA A 637 -9.26 -23.97 6.30
CA ALA A 637 -10.35 -23.12 5.87
C ALA A 637 -10.11 -21.65 6.23
N THR A 638 -9.53 -21.36 7.40
CA THR A 638 -9.21 -19.98 7.83
C THR A 638 -8.13 -19.36 6.95
N ARG A 639 -7.02 -20.07 6.73
CA ARG A 639 -5.91 -19.59 5.88
C ARG A 639 -6.32 -19.41 4.43
N THR A 640 -7.00 -20.41 3.84
CA THR A 640 -7.50 -20.31 2.46
C THR A 640 -8.47 -19.15 2.30
N LYS A 641 -9.43 -19.02 3.23
CA LYS A 641 -10.40 -17.92 3.19
C LYS A 641 -9.73 -16.56 3.30
N SER A 642 -8.70 -16.42 4.15
CA SER A 642 -7.95 -15.17 4.29
C SER A 642 -7.30 -14.75 2.98
N VAL A 643 -6.65 -15.68 2.26
CA VAL A 643 -6.04 -15.40 0.96
C VAL A 643 -7.09 -15.06 -0.10
N GLU A 644 -8.18 -15.83 -0.16
CA GLU A 644 -9.27 -15.60 -1.11
C GLU A 644 -9.99 -14.25 -0.88
N ASP A 645 -10.30 -13.92 0.38
CA ASP A 645 -10.99 -12.66 0.72
C ASP A 645 -10.08 -11.45 0.42
N THR A 646 -8.77 -11.52 0.70
CA THR A 646 -7.80 -10.46 0.35
C THR A 646 -7.66 -10.30 -1.15
N GLN A 647 -7.45 -11.39 -1.90
CA GLN A 647 -7.34 -11.33 -3.36
C GLN A 647 -8.61 -10.78 -3.99
N LYS A 648 -9.78 -11.19 -3.48
CA LYS A 648 -11.06 -10.68 -3.95
C LYS A 648 -11.20 -9.17 -3.74
N ALA A 649 -10.85 -8.66 -2.56
CA ALA A 649 -10.89 -7.21 -2.31
C ALA A 649 -9.96 -6.46 -3.26
N PHE A 650 -8.77 -7.00 -3.50
CA PHE A 650 -7.81 -6.41 -4.44
C PHE A 650 -8.30 -6.43 -5.89
N ASP A 651 -8.91 -7.52 -6.34
CA ASP A 651 -9.53 -7.62 -7.67
C ASP A 651 -10.70 -6.63 -7.83
N ASP A 652 -11.53 -6.48 -6.79
CA ASP A 652 -12.64 -5.54 -6.77
C ASP A 652 -12.14 -4.07 -6.88
N ASP A 653 -11.02 -3.71 -6.22
CA ASP A 653 -10.38 -2.38 -6.36
C ASP A 653 -9.89 -2.12 -7.81
N TRP A 654 -9.31 -3.14 -8.46
CA TRP A 654 -8.86 -3.05 -9.86
C TRP A 654 -10.03 -2.89 -10.84
N ILE A 655 -11.13 -3.60 -10.60
CA ILE A 655 -12.37 -3.45 -11.37
C ILE A 655 -12.88 -2.01 -11.24
N GLU A 656 -13.01 -1.49 -10.02
CA GLU A 656 -13.50 -0.12 -9.78
C GLU A 656 -12.64 0.92 -10.52
N TYR A 657 -11.31 0.79 -10.45
CA TYR A 657 -10.41 1.70 -11.15
C TYR A 657 -10.53 1.58 -12.67
N ALA A 658 -10.62 0.36 -13.22
CA ALA A 658 -10.80 0.16 -14.66
C ALA A 658 -12.15 0.73 -15.16
N GLU A 659 -13.24 0.52 -14.42
CA GLU A 659 -14.54 1.11 -14.73
C GLU A 659 -14.49 2.64 -14.71
N TYR A 660 -13.79 3.21 -13.73
CA TYR A 660 -13.61 4.65 -13.62
C TYR A 660 -12.83 5.23 -14.81
N LEU A 661 -11.76 4.57 -15.26
CA LEU A 661 -11.02 4.96 -16.46
C LEU A 661 -11.86 4.82 -17.74
N ALA A 662 -12.70 3.78 -17.85
CA ALA A 662 -13.62 3.61 -18.98
C ALA A 662 -14.68 4.72 -19.02
N GLN A 663 -15.23 5.12 -17.87
CA GLN A 663 -16.16 6.25 -17.75
C GLN A 663 -15.48 7.57 -18.15
N GLN A 664 -14.24 7.77 -17.70
CA GLN A 664 -13.44 8.92 -18.08
C GLN A 664 -13.25 8.98 -19.61
N ASP A 665 -12.87 7.88 -20.24
CA ASP A 665 -12.66 7.82 -21.69
C ASP A 665 -13.93 8.13 -22.48
N ALA A 666 -15.06 7.56 -22.07
CA ALA A 666 -16.36 7.86 -22.66
C ALA A 666 -16.72 9.35 -22.52
N ALA A 667 -16.40 9.97 -21.39
CA ALA A 667 -16.63 11.40 -21.16
C ALA A 667 -15.68 12.29 -21.98
N ARG A 668 -14.47 11.83 -22.28
CA ARG A 668 -13.42 12.59 -22.97
C ARG A 668 -13.34 12.31 -24.47
N GLN A 669 -14.13 11.38 -24.99
CA GLN A 669 -14.15 11.04 -26.41
C GLN A 669 -14.49 12.28 -27.25
N MET A 670 -13.59 12.61 -28.17
CA MET A 670 -13.72 13.74 -29.09
C MET A 670 -14.38 13.25 -30.38
N ASN A 671 -15.39 13.98 -30.90
CA ASN A 671 -16.10 13.59 -32.11
C ASN A 671 -15.92 14.60 -33.24
N SER A 672 -16.00 14.10 -34.48
CA SER A 672 -15.75 14.88 -35.70
C SER A 672 -16.80 15.96 -36.00
N ASN A 673 -17.88 16.05 -35.20
CA ASN A 673 -18.97 17.00 -35.38
C ASN A 673 -18.92 18.19 -34.40
N GLY A 674 -17.88 18.29 -33.56
CA GLY A 674 -17.66 19.40 -32.63
C GLY A 674 -18.55 19.41 -31.39
N ASN A 675 -19.49 18.48 -31.23
CA ASN A 675 -20.31 18.35 -30.02
C ASN A 675 -19.63 17.38 -29.04
N GLN A 676 -18.60 17.86 -28.35
CA GLN A 676 -17.75 17.06 -27.47
C GLN A 676 -17.68 17.70 -26.09
N ARG A 677 -17.62 16.88 -25.02
CA ARG A 677 -17.48 17.41 -23.65
C ARG A 677 -16.08 17.97 -23.43
N LEU A 678 -15.04 17.25 -23.83
CA LEU A 678 -13.68 17.77 -23.75
C LEU A 678 -13.45 18.83 -24.82
N ILE A 679 -13.20 20.06 -24.39
CA ILE A 679 -12.98 21.20 -25.28
C ILE A 679 -11.59 21.09 -25.93
N SER A 680 -11.52 21.42 -27.21
CA SER A 680 -10.30 21.35 -28.03
C SER A 680 -9.25 22.38 -27.58
N GLU A 681 -7.96 22.02 -27.64
CA GLU A 681 -6.84 22.96 -27.37
C GLU A 681 -6.84 24.14 -28.34
N THR A 682 -7.33 23.94 -29.56
CA THR A 682 -7.57 25.01 -30.53
C THR A 682 -8.41 26.15 -29.95
N CYS A 683 -9.38 25.83 -29.08
CA CYS A 683 -10.21 26.83 -28.41
C CYS A 683 -9.42 27.64 -27.38
N ALA A 684 -8.39 27.05 -26.74
CA ALA A 684 -7.49 27.82 -25.87
C ALA A 684 -6.67 28.83 -26.69
N ILE A 685 -6.10 28.39 -27.82
CA ILE A 685 -5.28 29.25 -28.71
C ILE A 685 -6.10 30.41 -29.29
N GLY A 686 -7.34 30.12 -29.71
CA GLY A 686 -8.24 31.11 -30.33
C GLY A 686 -9.02 31.99 -29.35
N TYR A 687 -8.85 31.81 -28.03
CA TYR A 687 -9.71 32.39 -27.01
C TYR A 687 -9.78 33.93 -27.06
N THR A 688 -8.66 34.59 -27.37
CA THR A 688 -8.57 36.06 -27.41
C THR A 688 -8.81 36.65 -28.81
N SER A 689 -9.26 35.84 -29.77
CA SER A 689 -9.49 36.27 -31.15
C SER A 689 -10.81 37.02 -31.34
N ASP A 690 -10.90 37.85 -32.38
CA ASP A 690 -12.16 38.51 -32.79
C ASP A 690 -13.27 37.48 -33.07
N ALA A 691 -12.93 36.29 -33.57
CA ALA A 691 -13.91 35.23 -33.81
C ALA A 691 -14.53 34.66 -32.53
N ALA A 692 -13.74 34.55 -31.45
CA ALA A 692 -14.25 34.17 -30.13
C ALA A 692 -15.19 35.23 -29.57
N ALA A 693 -14.80 36.52 -29.71
CA ALA A 693 -15.61 37.65 -29.26
C ALA A 693 -16.93 37.79 -30.04
N ASP A 694 -16.91 37.56 -31.35
CA ASP A 694 -18.06 37.71 -32.23
C ASP A 694 -18.92 36.43 -32.34
N GLY A 695 -18.49 35.31 -31.74
CA GLY A 695 -19.17 34.01 -31.84
C GLY A 695 -19.21 33.47 -33.28
N THR A 696 -18.09 33.56 -33.99
CA THR A 696 -17.95 33.16 -35.40
C THR A 696 -16.86 32.10 -35.59
N GLY A 697 -16.78 31.51 -36.78
CA GLY A 697 -15.82 30.43 -37.04
C GLY A 697 -16.06 29.22 -36.14
N GLU A 698 -15.01 28.75 -35.47
CA GLU A 698 -15.09 27.62 -34.52
C GLU A 698 -15.93 27.91 -33.28
N TRP A 699 -16.16 29.18 -32.96
CA TRP A 699 -17.02 29.63 -31.86
C TRP A 699 -18.48 29.83 -32.29
N GLY A 700 -18.76 29.75 -33.59
CA GLY A 700 -20.11 29.80 -34.14
C GLY A 700 -20.85 28.47 -34.06
N ARG A 701 -22.16 28.49 -34.29
CA ARG A 701 -23.00 27.28 -34.24
C ARG A 701 -22.44 26.15 -35.11
N ASN A 702 -22.26 24.98 -34.49
CA ASN A 702 -21.63 23.75 -35.04
C ASN A 702 -20.09 23.80 -35.18
N GLY A 703 -19.42 24.82 -34.66
CA GLY A 703 -17.96 24.83 -34.51
C GLY A 703 -17.51 24.08 -33.25
N ALA A 704 -16.22 23.74 -33.18
CA ALA A 704 -15.67 22.93 -32.09
C ALA A 704 -15.59 23.63 -30.73
N CYS A 705 -15.70 24.97 -30.71
CA CYS A 705 -15.65 25.81 -29.51
C CYS A 705 -17.03 26.37 -29.12
N TYR A 706 -18.09 25.91 -29.78
CA TYR A 706 -19.46 26.34 -29.53
C TYR A 706 -20.02 25.72 -28.24
N ASP A 707 -20.61 26.52 -27.36
CA ASP A 707 -21.18 26.09 -26.07
C ASP A 707 -22.65 25.67 -26.13
N GLY A 708 -23.26 25.72 -27.33
CA GLY A 708 -24.65 25.36 -27.53
C GLY A 708 -25.67 26.50 -27.39
N LYS A 709 -25.23 27.74 -27.09
CA LYS A 709 -26.13 28.88 -26.85
C LYS A 709 -26.33 29.85 -28.01
#